data_AF-A0A5I1PW52-F1
#
_entry.id   AF-A0A5I1PW52-F1
#
_cell.length_a   1.000
_cell.length_b   1.000
_cell.length_c   1.000
_cell.angle_alpha   90.00
_cell.angle_beta   90.00
_cell.angle_gamma   90.00
#
_symmetry.space_group_name_H-M   'P 1'
#
loop_
_entity.id
_entity.type
_entity.pdbx_description
1 polymer ?
#
loop_
_entity_poly.entity_id
_entity_poly.type
_entity_poly.pdbx_seq_one_letter_code
_entity_poly.pdbx_strand_id
1 'polypeptide(L)'
;MPKRTDIKSILILGAGPIVIGQACEFDYSGAQACKALREEGYRVILVNSNPATIMTDPEMADATYIEPIHWEVVRKIIEKERPDAVLPTMGGQTALNCALELERQGVLEEFGVTMIGATADAIDKAEDRRRFDIAMKKIGLDTARSGIAHTMEEALAVAADVGFPCIIRPSFTMGGTGGGIAYNREEFEEICERGLDLSPTNELLIDESLIGWKEYEMEVVRDKNDNCIIVCSIENFDAMGIHTGDSITVAPAQTLTDKEYQIMRNASMAVLREIGVETGGSNVQFAVNPKNGRLIVIEMNPRVSRSSALASKATGFPIAKVAAKLAVGYTLDELMNDITGGRTPASFEPSIDYVVTKIPRFNFEKFAGANDRLTTQMKSVGEVMAIGRTQQESLQKALRGLEVGATGFDPKVSLDDPEALTKIRRELKDAGADRIWYIADAFRAGLSVDGVFNLTNIDRWFLVQIEELVRLEEKVAEVGITGLNADFLRQLKRKGFADARLAKLAGVREAEIRKLRDQYDLHPVYKRVDTCAAEFATDTAYMYSTYEDECEANPSVDRDKIMVLGGGPNRIGQGIEFDYCCVHASLALREDGYETIMVNCNPETVSTDYDTSDRLYFEPVTLEDVLEIVRIEKPKGVIVQYGGQTPLKLARALEAAGVPVIGTSPDAIDRAEDRERFQHAVDRLKLKQPANATVTAIEQAVEKAKEIGYPLVVRPSYVLGGRAMEIVYDEADLRRYFQTAVSVSNDAPVLLDRFLDDAVEVDVDAICDGEMVLIGGIMEHIEQAGVHSGDSACSLPAYTLSQEIQDVMRQQVQKLAFELQVRGLMNVQFAVKDNEVYLIEVNPRAARTVPFVSKATGVPLAKVAARVMAGKSLTEQGVTQEIIPPYYSVKEVVLPFNKFPGVDPLLGPEMRSTGEVMGVGRTFAEAFAKAQLGSNSTMKKQGRALLSVREGDKERVVDLAAKLLKQGFELDATHGTAIVLGEAGINPRLVNKVHEGRPHIQDRIKNGEYTYIINTTAGRRAIEDSRVIRRSALQYKVHYDTTLNGGFATTMALNADATEKVTSVQEMHAQIKKS
;
A
#
# COMPACT_ATOMS: atom_id res chain seq x y z
N MET A 1 -14.25 16.24 -32.73
CA MET A 1 -15.69 16.08 -32.38
C MET A 1 -15.73 16.10 -30.86
N PRO A 2 -16.46 17.04 -30.24
CA PRO A 2 -16.47 17.25 -28.79
C PRO A 2 -17.12 16.07 -28.04
N LYS A 3 -17.30 16.23 -26.72
CA LYS A 3 -17.92 15.25 -25.81
C LYS A 3 -19.16 14.54 -26.40
N ARG A 4 -19.30 13.25 -26.08
CA ARG A 4 -20.42 12.39 -26.48
C ARG A 4 -21.74 12.85 -25.86
N THR A 5 -22.80 12.87 -26.67
CA THR A 5 -24.16 13.32 -26.28
C THR A 5 -25.13 12.17 -26.04
N ASP A 6 -24.77 10.97 -26.47
CA ASP A 6 -25.53 9.74 -26.27
C ASP A 6 -25.29 9.10 -24.88
N ILE A 7 -24.29 9.59 -24.16
CA ILE A 7 -23.96 9.19 -22.78
C ILE A 7 -24.26 10.36 -21.84
N LYS A 8 -24.87 10.08 -20.70
CA LYS A 8 -25.10 11.03 -19.60
C LYS A 8 -24.65 10.47 -18.26
N SER A 9 -24.80 9.16 -18.03
CA SER A 9 -24.38 8.47 -16.81
C SER A 9 -23.28 7.44 -17.08
N ILE A 10 -22.23 7.45 -16.24
CA ILE A 10 -21.07 6.57 -16.41
C ILE A 10 -20.79 5.86 -15.10
N LEU A 11 -20.69 4.54 -15.15
CA LEU A 11 -20.20 3.69 -14.06
C LEU A 11 -18.69 3.53 -14.17
N ILE A 12 -17.96 3.93 -13.13
CA ILE A 12 -16.52 3.67 -12.98
C ILE A 12 -16.36 2.46 -12.04
N LEU A 13 -15.58 1.48 -12.49
CA LEU A 13 -15.21 0.33 -11.68
C LEU A 13 -13.90 0.64 -10.94
N GLY A 14 -13.94 0.71 -9.62
CA GLY A 14 -12.76 0.87 -8.78
C GLY A 14 -11.95 -0.42 -8.63
N ALA A 15 -10.78 -0.32 -7.98
CA ALA A 15 -9.88 -1.45 -7.81
C ALA A 15 -10.19 -2.36 -6.61
N GLY A 16 -10.94 -1.86 -5.63
CA GLY A 16 -11.16 -2.55 -4.36
C GLY A 16 -10.00 -2.31 -3.38
N PRO A 17 -9.76 -3.26 -2.44
CA PRO A 17 -8.74 -3.08 -1.41
C PRO A 17 -7.32 -3.12 -1.98
N ILE A 18 -6.40 -2.47 -1.27
CA ILE A 18 -4.96 -2.43 -1.59
C ILE A 18 -4.34 -3.80 -1.38
N VAL A 19 -3.66 -4.33 -2.40
CA VAL A 19 -2.90 -5.59 -2.36
C VAL A 19 -1.54 -5.43 -3.05
N ILE A 20 -0.59 -6.30 -2.74
CA ILE A 20 0.70 -6.32 -3.45
C ILE A 20 0.47 -6.50 -4.97
N GLY A 21 0.92 -5.51 -5.73
CA GLY A 21 0.78 -5.44 -7.19
C GLY A 21 -0.42 -4.64 -7.69
N GLN A 22 -1.36 -4.25 -6.83
CA GLN A 22 -2.49 -3.39 -7.15
C GLN A 22 -2.80 -2.47 -5.96
N ALA A 23 -2.23 -1.26 -5.97
CA ALA A 23 -2.17 -0.39 -4.80
C ALA A 23 -2.83 0.99 -5.03
N CYS A 24 -2.22 2.06 -4.49
CA CYS A 24 -2.84 3.37 -4.37
C CYS A 24 -2.98 4.08 -5.73
N GLU A 25 -2.24 3.63 -6.75
CA GLU A 25 -2.25 4.19 -8.10
C GLU A 25 -3.65 4.22 -8.73
N PHE A 26 -4.55 3.34 -8.27
CA PHE A 26 -5.92 3.25 -8.74
C PHE A 26 -6.91 4.12 -7.96
N ASP A 27 -6.60 4.54 -6.72
CA ASP A 27 -7.33 5.65 -6.10
C ASP A 27 -6.96 6.96 -6.79
N TYR A 28 -5.66 7.19 -7.03
CA TYR A 28 -5.20 8.35 -7.80
C TYR A 28 -5.87 8.41 -9.18
N SER A 29 -5.78 7.34 -9.96
CA SER A 29 -6.36 7.29 -11.32
C SER A 29 -7.89 7.38 -11.29
N GLY A 30 -8.52 6.67 -10.35
CA GLY A 30 -9.97 6.68 -10.16
C GLY A 30 -10.52 8.05 -9.76
N ALA A 31 -9.83 8.75 -8.84
CA ALA A 31 -10.18 10.11 -8.42
C ALA A 31 -10.04 11.10 -9.58
N GLN A 32 -8.96 11.00 -10.36
CA GLN A 32 -8.79 11.83 -11.57
C GLN A 32 -9.89 11.58 -12.59
N ALA A 33 -10.30 10.32 -12.81
CA ALA A 33 -11.38 9.99 -13.72
C ALA A 33 -12.74 10.53 -13.23
N CYS A 34 -13.04 10.40 -11.93
CA CYS A 34 -14.25 10.99 -11.33
C CYS A 34 -14.28 12.50 -11.54
N LYS A 35 -13.18 13.18 -11.20
CA LYS A 35 -13.05 14.63 -11.36
C LYS A 35 -13.23 15.06 -12.83
N ALA A 36 -12.53 14.41 -13.75
CA ALA A 36 -12.58 14.72 -15.17
C ALA A 36 -14.01 14.61 -15.73
N LEU A 37 -14.72 13.52 -15.44
CA LEU A 37 -16.06 13.29 -15.96
C LEU A 37 -17.09 14.24 -15.34
N ARG A 38 -16.92 14.58 -14.05
CA ARG A 38 -17.76 15.54 -13.34
C ARG A 38 -17.58 16.96 -13.88
N GLU A 39 -16.36 17.38 -14.18
CA GLU A 39 -16.06 18.67 -14.84
C GLU A 39 -16.78 18.81 -16.19
N GLU A 40 -16.90 17.71 -16.95
CA GLU A 40 -17.57 17.69 -18.25
C GLU A 40 -19.12 17.58 -18.17
N GLY A 41 -19.65 17.49 -16.93
CA GLY A 41 -21.08 17.46 -16.64
C GLY A 41 -21.73 16.09 -16.81
N TYR A 42 -20.96 15.00 -16.73
CA TYR A 42 -21.51 13.65 -16.66
C TYR A 42 -22.00 13.33 -15.25
N ARG A 43 -23.02 12.48 -15.17
CA ARG A 43 -23.44 11.83 -13.93
C ARG A 43 -22.50 10.66 -13.65
N VAL A 44 -21.71 10.76 -12.59
CA VAL A 44 -20.71 9.74 -12.24
C VAL A 44 -21.27 8.79 -11.19
N ILE A 45 -21.29 7.50 -11.53
CA ILE A 45 -21.54 6.40 -10.60
C ILE A 45 -20.21 5.67 -10.41
N LEU A 46 -19.89 5.31 -9.17
CA LEU A 46 -18.65 4.63 -8.83
C LEU A 46 -18.95 3.45 -7.91
N VAL A 47 -18.29 2.31 -8.14
CA VAL A 47 -18.21 1.23 -7.15
C VAL A 47 -16.77 0.96 -6.74
N ASN A 48 -16.47 1.06 -5.45
CA ASN A 48 -15.19 0.67 -4.88
C ASN A 48 -15.37 0.27 -3.40
N SER A 49 -15.02 -0.96 -3.04
CA SER A 49 -15.18 -1.49 -1.67
C SER A 49 -14.23 -0.88 -0.64
N ASN A 50 -13.16 -0.20 -1.07
CA ASN A 50 -12.14 0.36 -0.18
C ASN A 50 -12.55 1.74 0.38
N PRO A 51 -12.80 1.86 1.70
CA PRO A 51 -13.27 3.11 2.31
C PRO A 51 -12.16 4.17 2.47
N ALA A 52 -10.88 3.78 2.39
CA ALA A 52 -9.75 4.67 2.62
C ALA A 52 -9.36 5.51 1.40
N THR A 53 -10.16 5.47 0.34
CA THR A 53 -9.90 6.13 -0.93
C THR A 53 -10.52 7.52 -1.00
N ILE A 54 -9.87 8.45 -1.71
CA ILE A 54 -10.43 9.77 -1.99
C ILE A 54 -11.53 9.66 -3.05
N MET A 55 -11.40 8.75 -4.03
CA MET A 55 -12.43 8.58 -5.06
C MET A 55 -13.80 8.22 -4.48
N THR A 56 -13.85 7.60 -3.29
CA THR A 56 -15.12 7.24 -2.60
C THR A 56 -15.68 8.34 -1.71
N ASP A 57 -15.07 9.53 -1.70
CA ASP A 57 -15.66 10.68 -1.01
C ASP A 57 -17.02 11.05 -1.63
N PRO A 58 -18.03 11.39 -0.81
CA PRO A 58 -19.38 11.64 -1.29
C PRO A 58 -19.48 12.81 -2.27
N GLU A 59 -18.56 13.78 -2.20
CA GLU A 59 -18.49 14.93 -3.10
C GLU A 59 -17.87 14.63 -4.48
N MET A 60 -17.16 13.51 -4.64
CA MET A 60 -16.40 13.19 -5.86
C MET A 60 -17.26 12.63 -7.00
N ALA A 61 -18.38 11.99 -6.67
CA ALA A 61 -19.30 11.40 -7.64
C ALA A 61 -20.76 11.62 -7.22
N ASP A 62 -21.70 11.38 -8.13
CA ASP A 62 -23.13 11.55 -7.87
C ASP A 62 -23.75 10.36 -7.12
N ALA A 63 -23.25 9.16 -7.41
CA ALA A 63 -23.65 7.92 -6.73
C ALA A 63 -22.42 7.05 -6.44
N THR A 64 -21.97 7.09 -5.18
CA THR A 64 -20.77 6.37 -4.73
C THR A 64 -21.17 5.11 -3.98
N TYR A 65 -20.71 3.94 -4.42
CA TYR A 65 -20.99 2.66 -3.80
C TYR A 65 -19.73 2.09 -3.15
N ILE A 66 -19.73 2.05 -1.82
CA ILE A 66 -18.76 1.29 -1.04
C ILE A 66 -19.37 -0.10 -0.80
N GLU A 67 -19.25 -0.93 -1.83
CA GLU A 67 -19.89 -2.25 -1.93
C GLU A 67 -18.90 -3.27 -2.52
N PRO A 68 -19.08 -4.58 -2.27
CA PRO A 68 -18.20 -5.61 -2.83
C PRO A 68 -18.15 -5.56 -4.35
N ILE A 69 -16.96 -5.62 -4.93
CA ILE A 69 -16.76 -5.62 -6.39
C ILE A 69 -16.93 -7.04 -6.94
N HIS A 70 -18.11 -7.59 -6.69
CA HIS A 70 -18.57 -8.86 -7.24
C HIS A 70 -19.60 -8.58 -8.35
N TRP A 71 -19.55 -9.32 -9.45
CA TRP A 71 -20.37 -9.01 -10.63
C TRP A 71 -21.88 -8.98 -10.31
N GLU A 72 -22.36 -9.83 -9.40
CA GLU A 72 -23.78 -9.82 -8.96
C GLU A 72 -24.16 -8.53 -8.20
N VAL A 73 -23.25 -8.00 -7.38
CA VAL A 73 -23.45 -6.73 -6.66
C VAL A 73 -23.40 -5.56 -7.65
N VAL A 74 -22.44 -5.58 -8.58
CA VAL A 74 -22.33 -4.55 -9.61
C VAL A 74 -23.54 -4.59 -10.57
N ARG A 75 -24.08 -5.77 -10.88
CA ARG A 75 -25.35 -5.92 -11.60
C ARG A 75 -26.49 -5.21 -10.87
N LYS A 76 -26.58 -5.30 -9.54
CA LYS A 76 -27.60 -4.58 -8.75
C LYS A 76 -27.43 -3.07 -8.81
N ILE A 77 -26.18 -2.59 -8.82
CA ILE A 77 -25.87 -1.17 -9.01
C ILE A 77 -26.30 -0.73 -10.42
N ILE A 78 -25.98 -1.48 -11.46
CA ILE A 78 -26.42 -1.22 -12.84
C ILE A 78 -27.95 -1.20 -12.95
N GLU A 79 -28.62 -2.20 -12.36
CA GLU A 79 -30.08 -2.33 -12.35
C GLU A 79 -30.75 -1.12 -11.70
N LYS A 80 -30.18 -0.62 -10.59
CA LYS A 80 -30.67 0.55 -9.84
C LYS A 80 -30.35 1.87 -10.53
N GLU A 81 -29.10 2.05 -10.97
CA GLU A 81 -28.58 3.35 -11.42
C GLU A 81 -28.74 3.62 -12.90
N ARG A 82 -28.91 2.56 -13.71
CA ARG A 82 -29.03 2.60 -15.17
C ARG A 82 -27.94 3.48 -15.82
N PRO A 83 -26.65 3.12 -15.66
CA PRO A 83 -25.57 3.83 -16.36
C PRO A 83 -25.70 3.63 -17.87
N ASP A 84 -25.48 4.69 -18.66
CA ASP A 84 -25.40 4.60 -20.13
C ASP A 84 -24.09 3.92 -20.56
N ALA A 85 -23.02 4.09 -19.76
CA ALA A 85 -21.71 3.53 -20.05
C ALA A 85 -20.96 3.03 -18.82
N VAL A 86 -19.99 2.14 -19.03
CA VAL A 86 -19.04 1.67 -18.01
C VAL A 86 -17.60 1.95 -18.45
N LEU A 87 -16.79 2.49 -17.53
CA LEU A 87 -15.36 2.75 -17.71
C LEU A 87 -14.54 1.77 -16.85
N PRO A 88 -14.00 0.68 -17.45
CA PRO A 88 -13.33 -0.39 -16.71
C PRO A 88 -11.82 -0.20 -16.56
N THR A 89 -11.26 0.87 -17.14
CA THR A 89 -9.80 1.03 -17.32
C THR A 89 -9.08 1.78 -16.20
N MET A 90 -9.77 2.05 -15.07
CA MET A 90 -9.24 2.86 -13.96
C MET A 90 -9.03 2.07 -12.66
N GLY A 91 -9.48 0.81 -12.59
CA GLY A 91 -9.48 0.00 -11.37
C GLY A 91 -8.63 -1.27 -11.44
N GLY A 92 -7.49 -1.20 -12.14
CA GLY A 92 -6.55 -2.33 -12.23
C GLY A 92 -7.17 -3.61 -12.82
N GLN A 93 -6.72 -4.77 -12.36
CA GLN A 93 -7.21 -6.06 -12.85
C GLN A 93 -8.60 -6.39 -12.32
N THR A 94 -8.93 -5.94 -11.10
CA THR A 94 -10.27 -6.12 -10.52
C THR A 94 -11.35 -5.55 -11.46
N ALA A 95 -11.15 -4.33 -11.96
CA ALA A 95 -12.11 -3.69 -12.85
C ALA A 95 -12.22 -4.38 -14.21
N LEU A 96 -11.09 -4.79 -14.81
CA LEU A 96 -11.09 -5.51 -16.09
C LEU A 96 -11.81 -6.86 -15.98
N ASN A 97 -11.47 -7.66 -14.97
CA ASN A 97 -12.09 -8.97 -14.74
C ASN A 97 -13.59 -8.83 -14.43
N CYS A 98 -13.98 -7.83 -13.63
CA CYS A 98 -15.39 -7.57 -13.34
C CYS A 98 -16.16 -7.13 -14.60
N ALA A 99 -15.58 -6.25 -15.43
CA ALA A 99 -16.20 -5.80 -16.66
C ALA A 99 -16.43 -6.93 -17.67
N LEU A 100 -15.44 -7.81 -17.83
CA LEU A 100 -15.55 -8.98 -18.69
C LEU A 100 -16.52 -10.03 -18.12
N GLU A 101 -16.62 -10.17 -16.80
CA GLU A 101 -17.65 -11.01 -16.18
C GLU A 101 -19.05 -10.46 -16.45
N LEU A 102 -19.26 -9.14 -16.29
CA LEU A 102 -20.54 -8.50 -16.57
C LEU A 102 -20.95 -8.65 -18.05
N GLU A 103 -19.99 -8.49 -18.96
CA GLU A 103 -20.19 -8.74 -20.39
C GLU A 103 -20.56 -10.21 -20.64
N ARG A 104 -19.78 -11.15 -20.10
CA ARG A 104 -19.98 -12.60 -20.29
C ARG A 104 -21.30 -13.10 -19.72
N GLN A 105 -21.76 -12.52 -18.60
CA GLN A 105 -23.06 -12.83 -18.00
C GLN A 105 -24.23 -12.12 -18.72
N GLY A 106 -23.96 -11.34 -19.77
CA GLY A 106 -24.97 -10.64 -20.56
C GLY A 106 -25.58 -9.43 -19.83
N VAL A 107 -24.98 -8.96 -18.73
CA VAL A 107 -25.51 -7.86 -17.90
C VAL A 107 -25.40 -6.54 -18.64
N LEU A 108 -24.28 -6.30 -19.33
CA LEU A 108 -24.10 -5.05 -20.09
C LEU A 108 -25.11 -4.96 -21.23
N GLU A 109 -25.38 -6.07 -21.92
CA GLU A 109 -26.44 -6.17 -22.94
C GLU A 109 -27.84 -6.02 -22.34
N GLU A 110 -28.15 -6.73 -21.24
CA GLU A 110 -29.45 -6.70 -20.54
C GLU A 110 -29.88 -5.28 -20.19
N PHE A 111 -28.93 -4.43 -19.79
CA PHE A 111 -29.18 -3.08 -19.32
C PHE A 111 -28.77 -1.98 -20.32
N GLY A 112 -28.25 -2.34 -21.51
CA GLY A 112 -27.83 -1.40 -22.54
C GLY A 112 -26.63 -0.53 -22.15
N VAL A 113 -25.71 -1.06 -21.35
CA VAL A 113 -24.53 -0.34 -20.85
C VAL A 113 -23.40 -0.42 -21.88
N THR A 114 -22.93 0.71 -22.38
CA THR A 114 -21.83 0.78 -23.35
C THR A 114 -20.47 0.76 -22.66
N MET A 115 -19.57 -0.15 -23.03
CA MET A 115 -18.19 -0.11 -22.54
C MET A 115 -17.37 0.99 -23.25
N ILE A 116 -16.73 1.88 -22.49
CA ILE A 116 -15.93 3.01 -23.00
C ILE A 116 -14.48 2.97 -22.49
N GLY A 117 -13.59 3.73 -23.13
CA GLY A 117 -12.15 3.72 -22.87
C GLY A 117 -11.46 2.57 -23.61
N ALA A 118 -11.80 1.34 -23.25
CA ALA A 118 -11.40 0.12 -23.95
C ALA A 118 -12.60 -0.83 -24.13
N THR A 119 -12.66 -1.54 -25.25
CA THR A 119 -13.72 -2.52 -25.52
C THR A 119 -13.40 -3.86 -24.87
N ALA A 120 -14.41 -4.71 -24.67
CA ALA A 120 -14.22 -6.07 -24.14
C ALA A 120 -13.23 -6.88 -25.00
N ASP A 121 -13.32 -6.77 -26.34
CA ASP A 121 -12.38 -7.44 -27.25
C ASP A 121 -10.95 -6.91 -27.12
N ALA A 122 -10.75 -5.59 -27.00
CA ALA A 122 -9.43 -5.02 -26.83
C ALA A 122 -8.78 -5.45 -25.51
N ILE A 123 -9.58 -5.51 -24.43
CA ILE A 123 -9.12 -6.00 -23.12
C ILE A 123 -8.74 -7.48 -23.23
N ASP A 124 -9.64 -8.33 -23.74
CA ASP A 124 -9.38 -9.77 -23.90
C ASP A 124 -8.17 -10.04 -24.81
N LYS A 125 -8.02 -9.28 -25.90
CA LYS A 125 -6.91 -9.44 -26.85
C LYS A 125 -5.53 -9.12 -26.26
N ALA A 126 -5.47 -8.29 -25.22
CA ALA A 126 -4.24 -7.97 -24.51
C ALA A 126 -3.99 -8.90 -23.31
N GLU A 127 -5.05 -9.24 -22.57
CA GLU A 127 -4.97 -10.03 -21.32
C GLU A 127 -4.89 -11.55 -21.57
N ASP A 128 -5.47 -12.05 -22.67
CA ASP A 128 -5.21 -13.39 -23.23
C ASP A 128 -3.83 -13.37 -23.90
N ARG A 129 -2.87 -14.05 -23.25
CA ARG A 129 -1.47 -14.08 -23.66
C ARG A 129 -1.27 -14.71 -25.04
N ARG A 130 -2.14 -15.65 -25.43
CA ARG A 130 -2.13 -16.28 -26.76
C ARG A 130 -2.62 -15.31 -27.83
N ARG A 131 -3.72 -14.59 -27.58
CA ARG A 131 -4.23 -13.56 -28.50
C ARG A 131 -3.21 -12.44 -28.69
N PHE A 132 -2.55 -12.03 -27.62
CA PHE A 132 -1.50 -11.03 -27.66
C PHE A 132 -0.31 -11.47 -28.53
N ASP A 133 0.20 -12.69 -28.35
CA ASP A 133 1.30 -13.23 -29.16
C ASP A 133 0.94 -13.30 -30.66
N ILE A 134 -0.29 -13.73 -30.99
CA ILE A 134 -0.80 -13.72 -32.36
C ILE A 134 -0.85 -12.29 -32.92
N ALA A 135 -1.28 -11.32 -32.12
CA ALA A 135 -1.34 -9.91 -32.51
C ALA A 135 0.05 -9.36 -32.83
N MET A 136 1.06 -9.64 -32.00
CA MET A 136 2.45 -9.19 -32.23
C MET A 136 3.02 -9.78 -33.52
N LYS A 137 2.82 -11.08 -33.75
CA LYS A 137 3.23 -11.76 -35.00
C LYS A 137 2.58 -11.14 -36.23
N LYS A 138 1.31 -10.75 -36.14
CA LYS A 138 0.58 -10.12 -37.25
C LYS A 138 1.18 -8.75 -37.64
N ILE A 139 1.62 -7.95 -36.68
CA ILE A 139 2.26 -6.65 -36.95
C ILE A 139 3.78 -6.73 -37.12
N GLY A 140 4.35 -7.93 -37.11
CA GLY A 140 5.78 -8.16 -37.35
C GLY A 140 6.69 -7.72 -36.20
N LEU A 141 6.19 -7.71 -34.97
CA LEU A 141 6.99 -7.49 -33.77
C LEU A 141 7.36 -8.83 -33.13
N ASP A 142 8.61 -8.95 -32.70
CA ASP A 142 9.12 -10.16 -32.05
C ASP A 142 8.56 -10.30 -30.63
N THR A 143 8.16 -11.52 -30.29
CA THR A 143 7.96 -12.00 -28.91
C THR A 143 9.07 -13.01 -28.56
N ALA A 144 9.26 -13.29 -27.26
CA ALA A 144 10.11 -14.39 -26.84
C ALA A 144 9.56 -15.72 -27.38
N ARG A 145 10.42 -16.73 -27.60
CA ARG A 145 9.93 -18.08 -27.91
C ARG A 145 9.11 -18.60 -26.74
N SER A 146 7.88 -19.05 -27.00
CA SER A 146 6.94 -19.40 -25.96
C SER A 146 5.93 -20.46 -26.38
N GLY A 147 5.22 -21.01 -25.41
CA GLY A 147 4.09 -21.91 -25.60
C GLY A 147 3.00 -21.72 -24.56
N ILE A 148 1.76 -22.04 -24.93
CA ILE A 148 0.57 -21.94 -24.08
C ILE A 148 0.29 -23.29 -23.43
N ALA A 149 -0.16 -23.27 -22.19
CA ALA A 149 -0.62 -24.46 -21.46
C ALA A 149 -1.88 -24.16 -20.63
N HIS A 150 -2.82 -25.10 -20.65
CA HIS A 150 -4.04 -25.11 -19.82
C HIS A 150 -4.03 -26.25 -18.79
N THR A 151 -3.02 -27.11 -18.87
CA THR A 151 -2.80 -28.24 -17.97
C THR A 151 -1.32 -28.40 -17.61
N MET A 152 -1.02 -29.11 -16.53
CA MET A 152 0.36 -29.39 -16.12
C MET A 152 1.13 -30.20 -17.18
N GLU A 153 0.47 -31.12 -17.89
CA GLU A 153 1.10 -31.93 -18.94
C GLU A 153 1.54 -31.08 -20.12
N GLU A 154 0.66 -30.18 -20.59
CA GLU A 154 1.00 -29.20 -21.62
C GLU A 154 2.12 -28.27 -21.16
N ALA A 155 2.07 -27.80 -19.91
CA ALA A 155 3.08 -26.93 -19.35
C ALA A 155 4.48 -27.60 -19.37
N LEU A 156 4.56 -28.87 -18.93
CA LEU A 156 5.79 -29.65 -18.96
C LEU A 156 6.31 -29.86 -20.39
N ALA A 157 5.41 -30.03 -21.38
CA ALA A 157 5.79 -30.13 -22.78
C ALA A 157 6.41 -28.83 -23.32
N VAL A 158 5.83 -27.67 -22.96
CA VAL A 158 6.39 -26.37 -23.33
C VAL A 158 7.74 -26.14 -22.66
N ALA A 159 7.88 -26.46 -21.36
CA ALA A 159 9.15 -26.35 -20.65
C ALA A 159 10.27 -27.17 -21.31
N ALA A 160 9.95 -28.35 -21.85
CA ALA A 160 10.90 -29.17 -22.59
C ALA A 160 11.31 -28.53 -23.94
N ASP A 161 10.46 -27.69 -24.53
CA ASP A 161 10.72 -27.00 -25.80
C ASP A 161 11.57 -25.72 -25.63
N VAL A 162 11.28 -24.93 -24.59
CA VAL A 162 11.97 -23.66 -24.31
C VAL A 162 13.21 -23.82 -23.42
N GLY A 163 13.27 -24.86 -22.59
CA GLY A 163 14.36 -25.14 -21.66
C GLY A 163 14.34 -24.27 -20.39
N PHE A 164 15.23 -24.58 -19.44
CA PHE A 164 15.37 -23.84 -18.18
C PHE A 164 16.58 -22.87 -18.18
N PRO A 165 16.50 -21.73 -17.47
CA PRO A 165 15.28 -21.24 -16.81
C PRO A 165 14.23 -20.80 -17.82
N CYS A 166 12.95 -20.93 -17.47
CA CYS A 166 11.83 -20.40 -18.23
C CYS A 166 10.96 -19.49 -17.35
N ILE A 167 10.23 -18.57 -17.98
CA ILE A 167 9.35 -17.62 -17.32
C ILE A 167 7.91 -18.07 -17.51
N ILE A 168 7.13 -18.10 -16.44
CA ILE A 168 5.73 -18.49 -16.45
C ILE A 168 4.87 -17.26 -16.14
N ARG A 169 3.92 -16.95 -17.02
CA ARG A 169 3.01 -15.80 -16.89
C ARG A 169 1.56 -16.24 -17.11
N PRO A 170 0.69 -16.13 -16.09
CA PRO A 170 -0.73 -16.41 -16.28
C PRO A 170 -1.44 -15.35 -17.13
N SER A 171 -2.49 -15.75 -17.85
CA SER A 171 -3.43 -14.85 -18.51
C SER A 171 -4.40 -14.23 -17.50
N PHE A 172 -4.84 -12.99 -17.73
CA PHE A 172 -5.77 -12.21 -16.87
C PHE A 172 -5.30 -11.98 -15.42
N THR A 173 -3.98 -12.01 -15.19
CA THR A 173 -3.37 -11.59 -13.93
C THR A 173 -2.31 -10.52 -14.17
N MET A 174 -2.06 -9.69 -13.16
CA MET A 174 -1.03 -8.64 -13.17
C MET A 174 -0.07 -8.77 -11.97
N GLY A 175 1.00 -7.97 -11.96
CA GLY A 175 1.98 -7.96 -10.87
C GLY A 175 2.71 -9.30 -10.75
N GLY A 176 2.75 -10.07 -11.84
CA GLY A 176 3.24 -11.45 -11.89
C GLY A 176 2.50 -12.44 -11.00
N THR A 177 1.26 -12.14 -10.59
CA THR A 177 0.50 -13.00 -9.68
C THR A 177 0.29 -14.40 -10.27
N GLY A 178 0.80 -15.42 -9.58
CA GLY A 178 0.77 -16.82 -10.05
C GLY A 178 1.88 -17.19 -11.03
N GLY A 179 2.69 -16.21 -11.45
CA GLY A 179 3.87 -16.43 -12.29
C GLY A 179 5.16 -16.63 -11.49
N GLY A 180 6.26 -16.76 -12.22
CA GLY A 180 7.59 -16.94 -11.64
C GLY A 180 8.65 -17.31 -12.67
N ILE A 181 9.86 -17.55 -12.18
CA ILE A 181 10.97 -18.13 -12.95
C ILE A 181 11.18 -19.54 -12.42
N ALA A 182 11.16 -20.53 -13.31
CA ALA A 182 11.51 -21.90 -12.96
C ALA A 182 12.95 -22.19 -13.41
N TYR A 183 13.85 -22.44 -12.48
CA TYR A 183 15.22 -22.89 -12.76
C TYR A 183 15.31 -24.41 -12.94
N ASN A 184 14.31 -25.14 -12.47
CA ASN A 184 14.22 -26.57 -12.55
C ASN A 184 12.75 -27.02 -12.54
N ARG A 185 12.54 -28.34 -12.70
CA ARG A 185 11.20 -28.93 -12.80
C ARG A 185 10.37 -28.83 -11.52
N GLU A 186 10.98 -28.89 -10.34
CA GLU A 186 10.25 -28.81 -9.06
C GLU A 186 9.62 -27.42 -8.90
N GLU A 187 10.41 -26.37 -9.12
CA GLU A 187 9.91 -25.00 -9.15
C GLU A 187 8.86 -24.79 -10.25
N PHE A 188 9.07 -25.43 -11.42
CA PHE A 188 8.13 -25.35 -12.54
C PHE A 188 6.74 -25.88 -12.19
N GLU A 189 6.66 -27.07 -11.59
CA GLU A 189 5.38 -27.68 -11.20
C GLU A 189 4.68 -26.84 -10.12
N GLU A 190 5.42 -26.33 -9.13
CA GLU A 190 4.85 -25.47 -8.08
C GLU A 190 4.27 -24.17 -8.64
N ILE A 191 5.02 -23.49 -9.52
CA ILE A 191 4.59 -22.22 -10.13
C ILE A 191 3.41 -22.48 -11.07
N CYS A 192 3.44 -23.52 -11.90
CA CYS A 192 2.37 -23.81 -12.85
C CYS A 192 1.07 -24.24 -12.16
N GLU A 193 1.13 -25.06 -11.11
CA GLU A 193 -0.07 -25.46 -10.34
C GLU A 193 -0.76 -24.23 -9.73
N ARG A 194 0.03 -23.34 -9.13
CA ARG A 194 -0.46 -22.07 -8.58
C ARG A 194 -0.98 -21.12 -9.66
N GLY A 195 -0.26 -21.01 -10.78
CA GLY A 195 -0.58 -20.10 -11.86
C GLY A 195 -1.86 -20.46 -12.61
N LEU A 196 -2.07 -21.76 -12.88
CA LEU A 196 -3.29 -22.28 -13.50
C LEU A 196 -4.52 -22.00 -12.63
N ASP A 197 -4.43 -22.28 -11.33
CA ASP A 197 -5.53 -22.02 -10.37
C ASP A 197 -5.83 -20.53 -10.17
N LEU A 198 -4.82 -19.65 -10.31
CA LEU A 198 -5.00 -18.20 -10.19
C LEU A 198 -5.45 -17.51 -11.48
N SER A 199 -5.23 -18.11 -12.65
CA SER A 199 -5.67 -17.54 -13.92
C SER A 199 -7.19 -17.63 -14.05
N PRO A 200 -7.91 -16.50 -14.25
CA PRO A 200 -9.34 -16.51 -14.55
C PRO A 200 -9.74 -17.36 -15.75
N THR A 201 -8.80 -17.64 -16.67
CA THR A 201 -9.01 -18.47 -17.86
C THR A 201 -8.28 -19.81 -17.82
N ASN A 202 -7.69 -20.18 -16.66
CA ASN A 202 -6.89 -21.40 -16.48
C ASN A 202 -5.82 -21.56 -17.59
N GLU A 203 -5.07 -20.49 -17.86
CA GLU A 203 -4.09 -20.44 -18.96
C GLU A 203 -2.76 -19.83 -18.49
N LEU A 204 -1.66 -20.44 -18.95
CA LEU A 204 -0.28 -19.96 -18.78
C LEU A 204 0.40 -19.76 -20.13
N LEU A 205 1.21 -18.70 -20.22
CA LEU A 205 2.25 -18.55 -21.22
C LEU A 205 3.62 -18.85 -20.58
N ILE A 206 4.39 -19.73 -21.21
CA ILE A 206 5.71 -20.14 -20.74
C ILE A 206 6.74 -19.70 -21.80
N ASP A 207 7.61 -18.77 -21.43
CA ASP A 207 8.58 -18.10 -22.30
C ASP A 207 10.02 -18.58 -22.03
N GLU A 208 10.86 -18.59 -23.08
CA GLU A 208 12.31 -18.72 -22.95
C GLU A 208 12.92 -17.57 -22.13
N SER A 209 14.07 -17.81 -21.50
CA SER A 209 14.70 -16.78 -20.67
C SER A 209 15.32 -15.64 -21.47
N LEU A 210 14.88 -14.42 -21.13
CA LEU A 210 15.52 -13.16 -21.50
C LEU A 210 16.21 -12.49 -20.30
N ILE A 211 16.50 -13.25 -19.23
CA ILE A 211 17.08 -12.71 -17.99
C ILE A 211 18.38 -11.95 -18.30
N GLY A 212 18.48 -10.73 -17.78
CA GLY A 212 19.63 -9.85 -17.97
C GLY A 212 19.60 -8.97 -19.22
N TRP A 213 18.53 -9.02 -20.02
CA TRP A 213 18.28 -7.99 -21.03
C TRP A 213 17.79 -6.70 -20.37
N LYS A 214 17.94 -5.56 -21.04
CA LYS A 214 17.37 -4.29 -20.57
C LYS A 214 15.85 -4.37 -20.65
N GLU A 215 15.15 -3.82 -19.67
CA GLU A 215 13.68 -3.75 -19.65
C GLU A 215 13.22 -2.30 -19.74
N TYR A 216 12.24 -2.06 -20.61
CA TYR A 216 11.70 -0.73 -20.90
C TYR A 216 10.18 -0.73 -20.89
N GLU A 217 9.62 0.45 -20.58
CA GLU A 217 8.19 0.69 -20.62
C GLU A 217 7.90 2.00 -21.35
N MET A 218 6.80 2.05 -22.11
CA MET A 218 6.28 3.29 -22.68
C MET A 218 4.82 3.47 -22.30
N GLU A 219 4.51 4.65 -21.77
CA GLU A 219 3.14 5.10 -21.53
C GLU A 219 2.63 5.81 -22.78
N VAL A 220 1.57 5.26 -23.36
CA VAL A 220 1.02 5.70 -24.64
C VAL A 220 -0.41 6.19 -24.43
N VAL A 221 -0.79 7.28 -25.08
CA VAL A 221 -2.18 7.76 -25.12
C VAL A 221 -2.64 7.89 -26.55
N ARG A 222 -3.83 7.35 -26.84
CA ARG A 222 -4.45 7.35 -28.18
C ARG A 222 -5.89 7.85 -28.13
N ASP A 223 -6.28 8.62 -29.14
CA ASP A 223 -7.65 9.11 -29.31
C ASP A 223 -8.36 8.56 -30.56
N LYS A 224 -9.67 8.85 -30.66
CA LYS A 224 -10.54 8.38 -31.75
C LYS A 224 -10.18 8.91 -33.15
N ASN A 225 -9.33 9.96 -33.23
CA ASN A 225 -8.81 10.48 -34.49
C ASN A 225 -7.49 9.78 -34.88
N ASP A 226 -7.08 8.75 -34.14
CA ASP A 226 -5.80 8.07 -34.27
C ASP A 226 -4.58 8.96 -33.96
N ASN A 227 -4.79 10.09 -33.28
CA ASN A 227 -3.66 10.79 -32.66
C ASN A 227 -3.10 9.88 -31.58
N CYS A 228 -1.77 9.77 -31.51
CA CYS A 228 -1.09 8.86 -30.61
C CYS A 228 0.24 9.48 -30.18
N ILE A 229 0.49 9.49 -28.87
CA ILE A 229 1.66 10.13 -28.25
C ILE A 229 2.32 9.18 -27.25
N ILE A 230 3.64 9.30 -27.09
CA ILE A 230 4.38 8.75 -25.95
C ILE A 230 4.40 9.81 -24.85
N VAL A 231 3.72 9.55 -23.74
CA VAL A 231 3.73 10.46 -22.58
C VAL A 231 5.04 10.31 -21.82
N CYS A 232 5.52 9.08 -21.64
CA CYS A 232 6.75 8.81 -20.91
C CYS A 232 7.41 7.51 -21.39
N SER A 233 8.74 7.49 -21.35
CA SER A 233 9.55 6.28 -21.48
C SER A 233 10.28 6.00 -20.18
N ILE A 234 10.29 4.75 -19.73
CA ILE A 234 10.92 4.32 -18.48
C ILE A 234 11.98 3.27 -18.82
N GLU A 235 13.17 3.43 -18.24
CA GLU A 235 14.23 2.42 -18.27
C GLU A 235 14.34 1.77 -16.89
N ASN A 236 14.27 0.44 -16.84
CA ASN A 236 14.47 -0.28 -15.59
C ASN A 236 15.97 -0.35 -15.27
N PHE A 237 16.33 -0.01 -14.03
CA PHE A 237 17.69 -0.16 -13.53
C PHE A 237 18.01 -1.64 -13.33
N ASP A 238 17.08 -2.37 -12.70
CA ASP A 238 17.15 -3.83 -12.58
C ASP A 238 16.72 -4.48 -13.90
N ALA A 239 17.52 -5.42 -14.42
CA ALA A 239 17.29 -6.04 -15.72
C ALA A 239 16.09 -7.02 -15.73
N MET A 240 15.68 -7.44 -16.94
CA MET A 240 14.67 -8.48 -17.17
C MET A 240 14.89 -9.69 -16.25
N GLY A 241 13.80 -10.16 -15.62
CA GLY A 241 13.80 -11.23 -14.63
C GLY A 241 13.41 -10.76 -13.22
N ILE A 242 13.40 -9.46 -12.99
CA ILE A 242 12.78 -8.83 -11.83
C ILE A 242 11.62 -8.00 -12.35
N HIS A 243 10.42 -8.19 -11.79
CA HIS A 243 9.23 -7.49 -12.24
C HIS A 243 9.41 -5.97 -12.12
N THR A 244 8.96 -5.19 -13.11
CA THR A 244 9.06 -3.71 -13.13
C THR A 244 8.64 -3.03 -11.82
N GLY A 245 7.52 -3.45 -11.24
CA GLY A 245 7.06 -3.02 -9.92
C GLY A 245 8.00 -3.31 -8.74
N ASP A 246 8.82 -4.36 -8.80
CA ASP A 246 9.87 -4.71 -7.83
C ASP A 246 11.26 -4.19 -8.24
N SER A 247 11.38 -3.58 -9.42
CA SER A 247 12.60 -2.95 -9.93
C SER A 247 12.69 -1.48 -9.50
N ILE A 248 13.94 -1.02 -9.35
CA ILE A 248 14.28 0.40 -9.49
C ILE A 248 14.07 0.79 -10.95
N THR A 249 13.45 1.94 -11.20
CA THR A 249 13.20 2.44 -12.56
C THR A 249 13.48 3.93 -12.65
N VAL A 250 13.79 4.41 -13.86
CA VAL A 250 14.10 5.81 -14.12
C VAL A 250 13.38 6.34 -15.35
N ALA A 251 13.05 7.64 -15.33
CA ALA A 251 12.51 8.36 -16.48
C ALA A 251 13.37 9.61 -16.76
N PRO A 252 13.72 9.90 -18.03
CA PRO A 252 13.36 9.13 -19.23
C PRO A 252 14.24 7.88 -19.41
N ALA A 253 14.12 7.19 -20.55
CA ALA A 253 15.10 6.20 -20.98
C ALA A 253 16.48 6.85 -21.19
N GLN A 254 17.56 6.15 -20.81
CA GLN A 254 18.92 6.69 -20.75
C GLN A 254 19.84 6.08 -21.81
N THR A 255 19.75 4.76 -22.05
CA THR A 255 20.74 4.00 -22.81
C THR A 255 20.24 3.52 -24.19
N LEU A 256 19.21 4.14 -24.73
CA LEU A 256 18.78 3.96 -26.12
C LEU A 256 19.34 5.08 -26.99
N THR A 257 19.85 4.73 -28.17
CA THR A 257 20.02 5.73 -29.22
C THR A 257 18.65 6.22 -29.69
N ASP A 258 18.57 7.45 -30.20
CA ASP A 258 17.31 7.95 -30.79
C ASP A 258 16.72 6.98 -31.83
N LYS A 259 17.55 6.32 -32.65
CA LYS A 259 17.07 5.31 -33.62
C LYS A 259 16.34 4.15 -32.94
N GLU A 260 16.91 3.61 -31.87
CA GLU A 260 16.28 2.52 -31.11
C GLU A 260 15.02 3.00 -30.39
N TYR A 261 15.06 4.23 -29.84
CA TYR A 261 13.91 4.87 -29.24
C TYR A 261 12.76 5.02 -30.23
N GLN A 262 13.02 5.51 -31.45
CA GLN A 262 12.00 5.64 -32.50
C GLN A 262 11.41 4.29 -32.92
N ILE A 263 12.22 3.22 -32.96
CA ILE A 263 11.71 1.86 -33.22
C ILE A 263 10.76 1.42 -32.11
N MET A 264 11.18 1.58 -30.85
CA MET A 264 10.35 1.24 -29.69
C MET A 264 9.07 2.08 -29.66
N ARG A 265 9.16 3.39 -29.89
CA ARG A 265 8.03 4.31 -30.01
C ARG A 265 7.03 3.88 -31.07
N ASN A 266 7.51 3.59 -32.28
CA ASN A 266 6.66 3.12 -33.37
C ASN A 266 5.98 1.79 -33.02
N ALA A 267 6.71 0.87 -32.39
CA ALA A 267 6.18 -0.40 -31.92
C ALA A 267 5.07 -0.19 -30.88
N SER A 268 5.28 0.66 -29.87
CA SER A 268 4.27 1.00 -28.86
C SER A 268 2.96 1.48 -29.49
N MET A 269 3.05 2.42 -30.45
CA MET A 269 1.86 2.92 -31.15
C MET A 269 1.19 1.84 -32.03
N ALA A 270 1.98 0.98 -32.68
CA ALA A 270 1.45 -0.13 -33.49
C ALA A 270 0.73 -1.17 -32.62
N VAL A 271 1.25 -1.46 -31.43
CA VAL A 271 0.64 -2.37 -30.45
C VAL A 271 -0.76 -1.87 -30.06
N LEU A 272 -0.90 -0.61 -29.66
CA LEU A 272 -2.23 -0.06 -29.30
C LEU A 272 -3.23 -0.13 -30.45
N ARG A 273 -2.78 0.18 -31.68
CA ARG A 273 -3.62 0.12 -32.89
C ARG A 273 -4.08 -1.30 -33.20
N GLU A 274 -3.21 -2.29 -33.10
CA GLU A 274 -3.58 -3.69 -33.35
C GLU A 274 -4.47 -4.26 -32.25
N ILE A 275 -4.18 -3.97 -30.99
CA ILE A 275 -5.01 -4.42 -29.87
C ILE A 275 -6.40 -3.78 -29.94
N GLY A 276 -6.49 -2.53 -30.40
CA GLY A 276 -7.76 -1.82 -30.58
C GLY A 276 -8.08 -0.85 -29.43
N VAL A 277 -7.08 -0.36 -28.70
CA VAL A 277 -7.28 0.71 -27.73
C VAL A 277 -7.35 2.05 -28.47
N GLU A 278 -8.55 2.59 -28.63
CA GLU A 278 -8.81 3.80 -29.44
C GLU A 278 -9.01 5.08 -28.62
N THR A 279 -9.35 4.99 -27.33
CA THR A 279 -9.79 6.17 -26.55
C THR A 279 -9.27 6.15 -25.12
N GLY A 280 -7.96 6.09 -24.93
CA GLY A 280 -7.38 6.02 -23.59
C GLY A 280 -5.86 5.85 -23.55
N GLY A 281 -5.36 5.63 -22.33
CA GLY A 281 -3.96 5.32 -22.06
C GLY A 281 -3.69 3.81 -21.99
N SER A 282 -2.46 3.39 -22.30
CA SER A 282 -1.97 2.04 -22.12
C SER A 282 -0.46 2.02 -21.92
N ASN A 283 0.01 1.02 -21.19
CA ASN A 283 1.42 0.75 -20.99
C ASN A 283 1.88 -0.38 -21.93
N VAL A 284 3.05 -0.24 -22.56
CA VAL A 284 3.67 -1.29 -23.39
C VAL A 284 5.07 -1.59 -22.87
N GLN A 285 5.39 -2.87 -22.67
CA GLN A 285 6.67 -3.33 -22.12
C GLN A 285 7.55 -4.01 -23.18
N PHE A 286 8.86 -3.79 -23.07
CA PHE A 286 9.86 -4.31 -24.00
C PHE A 286 11.10 -4.86 -23.29
N ALA A 287 11.71 -5.88 -23.89
CA ALA A 287 13.08 -6.26 -23.62
C ALA A 287 14.00 -5.84 -24.77
N VAL A 288 15.16 -5.28 -24.44
CA VAL A 288 16.19 -4.90 -25.41
C VAL A 288 17.50 -5.62 -25.11
N ASN A 289 18.02 -6.34 -26.09
CA ASN A 289 19.32 -6.99 -25.94
C ASN A 289 20.44 -5.93 -25.99
N PRO A 290 21.20 -5.73 -24.90
CA PRO A 290 22.21 -4.67 -24.83
C PRO A 290 23.37 -4.85 -25.83
N LYS A 291 23.55 -6.04 -26.42
CA LYS A 291 24.64 -6.32 -27.35
C LYS A 291 24.34 -5.92 -28.79
N ASN A 292 23.08 -5.89 -29.20
CA ASN A 292 22.72 -5.72 -30.62
C ASN A 292 21.44 -4.92 -30.87
N GLY A 293 20.78 -4.41 -29.83
CA GLY A 293 19.55 -3.60 -29.97
C GLY A 293 18.31 -4.40 -30.39
N ARG A 294 18.34 -5.74 -30.35
CA ARG A 294 17.15 -6.55 -30.64
C ARG A 294 16.04 -6.21 -29.65
N LEU A 295 14.89 -5.80 -30.19
CA LEU A 295 13.69 -5.43 -29.46
C LEU A 295 12.71 -6.62 -29.42
N ILE A 296 12.20 -6.94 -28.24
CA ILE A 296 11.14 -7.93 -28.03
C ILE A 296 10.01 -7.27 -27.24
N VAL A 297 8.76 -7.46 -27.67
CA VAL A 297 7.57 -7.02 -26.93
C VAL A 297 7.24 -8.06 -25.85
N ILE A 298 6.99 -7.60 -24.63
CA ILE A 298 6.72 -8.48 -23.47
C ILE A 298 5.21 -8.60 -23.21
N GLU A 299 4.55 -7.45 -23.03
CA GLU A 299 3.11 -7.35 -22.83
C GLU A 299 2.62 -5.92 -23.10
N MET A 300 1.31 -5.75 -23.14
CA MET A 300 0.68 -4.44 -23.04
C MET A 300 -0.48 -4.51 -22.04
N ASN A 301 -0.72 -3.41 -21.34
CA ASN A 301 -1.78 -3.29 -20.34
C ASN A 301 -2.83 -2.30 -20.86
N PRO A 302 -4.08 -2.73 -21.17
CA PRO A 302 -5.10 -1.91 -21.86
C PRO A 302 -5.85 -0.97 -20.89
N ARG A 303 -5.12 -0.34 -19.97
CA ARG A 303 -5.64 0.47 -18.85
C ARG A 303 -4.53 1.35 -18.27
N VAL A 304 -4.89 2.20 -17.30
CA VAL A 304 -3.92 2.81 -16.39
C VAL A 304 -3.21 1.75 -15.55
N SER A 305 -2.04 2.10 -15.04
CA SER A 305 -1.12 1.23 -14.30
C SER A 305 -0.34 2.01 -13.23
N ARG A 306 0.42 1.31 -12.38
CA ARG A 306 1.40 1.95 -11.49
C ARG A 306 2.40 2.80 -12.27
N SER A 307 2.84 2.31 -13.43
CA SER A 307 3.76 3.01 -14.33
C SER A 307 3.13 4.27 -14.93
N SER A 308 1.82 4.28 -15.19
CA SER A 308 1.10 5.48 -15.64
C SER A 308 0.97 6.54 -14.54
N ALA A 309 0.81 6.12 -13.27
CA ALA A 309 0.81 7.04 -12.13
C ALA A 309 2.20 7.65 -11.95
N LEU A 310 3.24 6.82 -11.96
CA LEU A 310 4.64 7.24 -11.96
C LEU A 310 4.94 8.20 -13.13
N ALA A 311 4.55 7.88 -14.35
CA ALA A 311 4.76 8.72 -15.53
C ALA A 311 4.01 10.05 -15.43
N SER A 312 2.79 10.05 -14.88
CA SER A 312 2.02 11.28 -14.67
C SER A 312 2.74 12.22 -13.71
N LYS A 313 3.30 11.67 -12.62
CA LYS A 313 4.09 12.44 -11.65
C LYS A 313 5.44 12.87 -12.23
N ALA A 314 6.10 11.98 -12.97
CA ALA A 314 7.40 12.26 -13.58
C ALA A 314 7.32 13.40 -14.60
N THR A 315 6.25 13.47 -15.39
CA THR A 315 6.13 14.43 -16.49
C THR A 315 5.30 15.65 -16.14
N GLY A 316 4.36 15.52 -15.20
CA GLY A 316 3.30 16.49 -14.96
C GLY A 316 2.08 16.34 -15.89
N PHE A 317 2.07 15.33 -16.77
CA PHE A 317 0.95 15.05 -17.67
C PHE A 317 -0.09 14.12 -17.00
N PRO A 318 -1.35 14.53 -16.81
CA PRO A 318 -2.33 13.76 -16.04
C PRO A 318 -3.01 12.66 -16.88
N ILE A 319 -2.35 11.50 -17.04
CA ILE A 319 -2.78 10.42 -17.96
C ILE A 319 -4.22 9.97 -17.69
N ALA A 320 -4.59 9.68 -16.44
CA ALA A 320 -5.92 9.18 -16.11
C ALA A 320 -7.02 10.21 -16.37
N LYS A 321 -6.77 11.49 -16.03
CA LYS A 321 -7.67 12.62 -16.31
C LYS A 321 -7.92 12.77 -17.82
N VAL A 322 -6.84 12.74 -18.62
CA VAL A 322 -6.92 12.82 -20.09
C VAL A 322 -7.65 11.60 -20.67
N ALA A 323 -7.28 10.39 -20.24
CA ALA A 323 -7.89 9.15 -20.71
C ALA A 323 -9.40 9.09 -20.42
N ALA A 324 -9.86 9.60 -19.27
CA ALA A 324 -11.28 9.69 -18.96
C ALA A 324 -12.04 10.63 -19.93
N LYS A 325 -11.45 11.78 -20.32
CA LYS A 325 -12.05 12.68 -21.31
C LYS A 325 -12.03 12.07 -22.72
N LEU A 326 -10.97 11.35 -23.09
CA LEU A 326 -10.89 10.63 -24.36
C LEU A 326 -11.98 9.55 -24.48
N ALA A 327 -12.25 8.80 -23.40
CA ALA A 327 -13.28 7.75 -23.37
C ALA A 327 -14.69 8.28 -23.68
N VAL A 328 -14.97 9.55 -23.39
CA VAL A 328 -16.23 10.24 -23.72
C VAL A 328 -16.15 11.05 -25.02
N GLY A 329 -15.15 10.75 -25.86
CA GLY A 329 -15.06 11.23 -27.22
C GLY A 329 -14.29 12.51 -27.43
N TYR A 330 -13.62 13.10 -26.44
CA TYR A 330 -12.65 14.16 -26.75
C TYR A 330 -11.49 13.62 -27.60
N THR A 331 -10.78 14.52 -28.28
CA THR A 331 -9.50 14.22 -28.93
C THR A 331 -8.38 15.02 -28.25
N LEU A 332 -7.14 14.56 -28.38
CA LEU A 332 -5.98 15.13 -27.67
C LEU A 332 -5.77 16.62 -27.99
N ASP A 333 -6.07 17.03 -29.21
CA ASP A 333 -5.99 18.42 -29.69
C ASP A 333 -7.08 19.34 -29.12
N GLU A 334 -8.20 18.76 -28.65
CA GLU A 334 -9.29 19.50 -28.00
C GLU A 334 -9.03 19.74 -26.51
N LEU A 335 -8.16 18.94 -25.90
CA LEU A 335 -7.79 19.03 -24.49
C LEU A 335 -6.59 19.96 -24.32
N MET A 336 -6.61 20.77 -23.27
CA MET A 336 -5.50 21.65 -22.93
C MET A 336 -4.57 20.97 -21.92
N ASN A 337 -3.28 21.27 -21.98
CA ASN A 337 -2.29 20.82 -21.01
C ASN A 337 -2.41 21.62 -19.71
N ASP A 338 -2.74 20.93 -18.61
CA ASP A 338 -3.08 21.54 -17.32
C ASP A 338 -1.98 22.49 -16.82
N ILE A 339 -0.74 22.02 -16.70
CA ILE A 339 0.27 22.74 -15.91
C ILE A 339 0.94 23.91 -16.66
N THR A 340 0.88 23.93 -17.99
CA THR A 340 1.28 25.11 -18.78
C THR A 340 0.20 26.20 -18.81
N GLY A 341 -0.81 26.11 -17.92
CA GLY A 341 -1.92 27.06 -17.82
C GLY A 341 -2.90 26.97 -18.97
N GLY A 342 -3.02 25.78 -19.59
CA GLY A 342 -3.88 25.54 -20.75
C GLY A 342 -3.44 26.26 -22.03
N ARG A 343 -2.17 26.64 -22.14
CA ARG A 343 -1.61 27.36 -23.29
C ARG A 343 -1.25 26.43 -24.45
N THR A 344 -0.88 25.19 -24.14
CA THR A 344 -0.56 24.14 -25.11
C THR A 344 -1.63 23.05 -25.07
N PRO A 345 -1.85 22.29 -26.16
CA PRO A 345 -2.79 21.18 -26.17
C PRO A 345 -2.21 19.96 -25.42
N ALA A 346 -3.04 18.96 -25.13
CA ALA A 346 -2.61 17.67 -24.62
C ALA A 346 -2.01 16.77 -25.72
N SER A 347 -2.11 17.15 -27.00
CA SER A 347 -1.56 16.43 -28.15
C SER A 347 -0.06 16.69 -28.38
N PHE A 348 0.77 16.37 -27.40
CA PHE A 348 2.23 16.49 -27.48
C PHE A 348 2.93 15.39 -26.67
N GLU A 349 4.21 15.16 -26.93
CA GLU A 349 5.05 14.27 -26.11
C GLU A 349 5.83 15.12 -25.11
N PRO A 350 5.68 14.90 -23.79
CA PRO A 350 6.41 15.66 -22.79
C PRO A 350 7.93 15.54 -22.94
N SER A 351 8.63 16.63 -22.65
CA SER A 351 10.08 16.66 -22.48
C SER A 351 10.40 17.11 -21.06
N ILE A 352 11.35 16.43 -20.42
CA ILE A 352 11.77 16.74 -19.05
C ILE A 352 13.27 17.04 -19.04
N ASP A 353 13.66 18.02 -18.24
CA ASP A 353 15.04 18.50 -18.07
C ASP A 353 15.66 17.99 -16.76
N TYR A 354 15.14 16.89 -16.26
CA TYR A 354 15.56 16.22 -15.02
C TYR A 354 15.46 14.70 -15.18
N VAL A 355 15.99 13.99 -14.18
CA VAL A 355 15.85 12.54 -14.05
C VAL A 355 14.92 12.24 -12.89
N VAL A 356 13.99 11.33 -13.12
CA VAL A 356 13.12 10.76 -12.10
C VAL A 356 13.62 9.37 -11.75
N THR A 357 13.61 9.01 -10.48
CA THR A 357 13.97 7.67 -10.02
C THR A 357 12.92 7.15 -9.06
N LYS A 358 12.41 5.96 -9.35
CA LYS A 358 11.51 5.20 -8.48
C LYS A 358 12.26 4.04 -7.83
N ILE A 359 12.04 3.83 -6.54
CA ILE A 359 12.56 2.68 -5.79
C ILE A 359 11.39 1.99 -5.06
N PRO A 360 11.25 0.66 -5.18
CA PRO A 360 10.20 -0.09 -4.49
C PRO A 360 10.50 -0.25 -2.99
N ARG A 361 9.43 -0.32 -2.20
CA ARG A 361 9.44 -0.52 -0.75
C ARG A 361 9.00 -1.93 -0.41
N PHE A 362 9.76 -2.65 0.42
CA PHE A 362 9.51 -4.06 0.79
C PHE A 362 9.36 -4.24 2.31
N ASN A 363 8.55 -5.19 2.77
CA ASN A 363 8.40 -5.51 4.20
C ASN A 363 8.78 -6.97 4.56
N PHE A 364 9.86 -7.51 3.98
CA PHE A 364 10.27 -8.90 4.24
C PHE A 364 10.51 -9.22 5.73
N GLU A 365 10.86 -8.21 6.54
CA GLU A 365 11.01 -8.36 7.99
C GLU A 365 9.73 -8.82 8.70
N LYS A 366 8.54 -8.57 8.11
CA LYS A 366 7.23 -9.03 8.62
C LYS A 366 6.92 -10.48 8.20
N PHE A 367 7.75 -11.07 7.35
CA PHE A 367 7.51 -12.35 6.68
C PHE A 367 8.75 -13.24 6.76
N ALA A 368 9.26 -13.52 7.95
CA ALA A 368 10.53 -14.25 8.16
C ALA A 368 10.65 -15.61 7.42
N GLY A 369 9.53 -16.28 7.12
CA GLY A 369 9.51 -17.54 6.36
C GLY A 369 9.38 -17.39 4.83
N ALA A 370 9.32 -16.17 4.31
CA ALA A 370 9.18 -15.89 2.88
C ALA A 370 10.51 -16.03 2.14
N ASN A 371 10.44 -16.40 0.85
CA ASN A 371 11.56 -16.21 -0.06
C ASN A 371 11.67 -14.71 -0.39
N ASP A 372 12.78 -14.09 0.04
CA ASP A 372 13.05 -12.66 -0.05
C ASP A 372 13.76 -12.23 -1.35
N ARG A 373 13.99 -13.17 -2.29
CA ARG A 373 14.60 -12.87 -3.58
C ARG A 373 13.59 -12.26 -4.54
N LEU A 374 14.01 -11.26 -5.30
CA LEU A 374 13.19 -10.61 -6.30
C LEU A 374 13.07 -11.50 -7.55
N THR A 375 11.90 -11.50 -8.18
CA THR A 375 11.57 -12.36 -9.32
C THR A 375 10.47 -11.69 -10.15
N THR A 376 9.86 -12.43 -11.08
CA THR A 376 8.78 -11.90 -11.94
C THR A 376 7.44 -11.74 -11.21
N GLN A 377 7.27 -12.26 -9.99
CA GLN A 377 6.11 -12.00 -9.13
C GLN A 377 6.45 -10.91 -8.11
N MET A 378 5.66 -9.83 -8.11
CA MET A 378 5.85 -8.69 -7.20
C MET A 378 5.72 -9.07 -5.73
N LYS A 379 6.56 -8.43 -4.91
CA LYS A 379 6.63 -8.55 -3.44
C LYS A 379 6.73 -7.20 -2.74
N SER A 380 6.97 -6.12 -3.47
CA SER A 380 6.93 -4.75 -2.95
C SER A 380 5.51 -4.34 -2.53
N VAL A 381 5.43 -3.46 -1.53
CA VAL A 381 4.18 -3.01 -0.88
C VAL A 381 3.86 -1.53 -1.15
N GLY A 382 4.70 -0.87 -1.94
CA GLY A 382 4.63 0.54 -2.29
C GLY A 382 5.94 1.00 -2.93
N GLU A 383 6.05 2.29 -3.23
CA GLU A 383 7.22 2.85 -3.90
C GLU A 383 7.46 4.32 -3.53
N VAL A 384 8.71 4.76 -3.64
CA VAL A 384 9.12 6.16 -3.52
C VAL A 384 9.58 6.65 -4.88
N MET A 385 9.30 7.91 -5.19
CA MET A 385 9.85 8.60 -6.35
C MET A 385 10.69 9.80 -5.88
N ALA A 386 11.72 10.15 -6.64
CA ALA A 386 12.44 11.40 -6.47
C ALA A 386 12.79 12.01 -7.82
N ILE A 387 13.00 13.32 -7.82
CA ILE A 387 13.40 14.11 -8.98
C ILE A 387 14.73 14.79 -8.66
N GLY A 388 15.70 14.70 -9.58
CA GLY A 388 16.96 15.43 -9.50
C GLY A 388 17.44 15.83 -10.89
N ARG A 389 18.27 16.87 -10.99
CA ARG A 389 18.84 17.32 -12.28
C ARG A 389 19.83 16.33 -12.87
N THR A 390 20.29 15.38 -12.06
CA THR A 390 21.16 14.28 -12.47
C THR A 390 20.67 12.98 -11.88
N GLN A 391 21.04 11.86 -12.51
CA GLN A 391 20.74 10.52 -12.01
C GLN A 391 21.27 10.28 -10.59
N GLN A 392 22.48 10.75 -10.26
CA GLN A 392 23.05 10.59 -8.92
C GLN A 392 22.25 11.34 -7.86
N GLU A 393 21.85 12.58 -8.17
CA GLU A 393 21.00 13.38 -7.27
C GLU A 393 19.64 12.71 -7.06
N SER A 394 18.97 12.33 -8.14
CA SER A 394 17.66 11.66 -8.12
C SER A 394 17.72 10.34 -7.32
N LEU A 395 18.73 9.51 -7.56
CA LEU A 395 18.89 8.23 -6.89
C LEU A 395 19.13 8.39 -5.38
N GLN A 396 20.00 9.31 -4.96
CA GLN A 396 20.26 9.52 -3.53
C GLN A 396 19.05 10.15 -2.81
N LYS A 397 18.27 11.00 -3.49
CA LYS A 397 16.98 11.49 -2.99
C LYS A 397 15.99 10.36 -2.77
N ALA A 398 15.84 9.47 -3.75
CA ALA A 398 14.98 8.30 -3.63
C ALA A 398 15.41 7.38 -2.47
N LEU A 399 16.70 7.10 -2.33
CA LEU A 399 17.23 6.27 -1.24
C LEU A 399 16.92 6.83 0.15
N ARG A 400 17.13 8.14 0.36
CA ARG A 400 16.84 8.75 1.67
C ARG A 400 15.35 8.96 1.93
N GLY A 401 14.53 9.08 0.88
CA GLY A 401 13.07 9.15 0.98
C GLY A 401 12.39 7.79 1.12
N LEU A 402 13.13 6.68 1.11
CA LEU A 402 12.58 5.32 1.09
C LEU A 402 12.04 4.85 2.46
N GLU A 403 12.27 5.60 3.54
CA GLU A 403 11.78 5.28 4.88
C GLU A 403 12.23 3.90 5.40
N VAL A 404 13.51 3.58 5.13
CA VAL A 404 14.20 2.37 5.62
C VAL A 404 15.38 2.70 6.54
N GLY A 405 15.53 3.98 6.93
CA GLY A 405 16.65 4.47 7.74
C GLY A 405 17.95 4.74 6.96
N ALA A 406 17.89 4.61 5.63
CA ALA A 406 19.01 4.95 4.76
C ALA A 406 19.15 6.47 4.62
N THR A 407 20.39 6.94 4.55
CA THR A 407 20.80 8.32 4.32
C THR A 407 21.42 8.52 2.93
N GLY A 408 21.44 7.45 2.13
CA GLY A 408 22.15 7.32 0.87
C GLY A 408 22.63 5.87 0.74
N PHE A 409 23.86 5.66 0.26
CA PHE A 409 24.49 4.35 0.19
C PHE A 409 25.12 3.94 1.54
N ASP A 410 24.31 3.73 2.57
CA ASP A 410 24.85 3.20 3.84
C ASP A 410 25.42 1.77 3.66
N PRO A 411 26.57 1.42 4.27
CA PRO A 411 27.16 0.08 4.16
C PRO A 411 26.27 -1.00 4.79
N LYS A 412 26.23 -2.19 4.17
CA LYS A 412 25.54 -3.38 4.69
C LYS A 412 26.50 -4.38 5.32
N VAL A 413 27.75 -4.41 4.86
CA VAL A 413 28.82 -5.24 5.43
C VAL A 413 29.99 -4.38 5.89
N SER A 414 30.74 -4.91 6.85
CA SER A 414 32.00 -4.29 7.26
C SER A 414 33.13 -4.72 6.33
N LEU A 415 34.07 -3.81 6.04
CA LEU A 415 35.19 -4.07 5.13
C LEU A 415 36.24 -5.03 5.72
N ASP A 416 36.26 -5.21 7.04
CA ASP A 416 37.13 -6.13 7.78
C ASP A 416 36.54 -7.54 7.92
N ASP A 417 35.28 -7.77 7.52
CA ASP A 417 34.65 -9.08 7.52
C ASP A 417 35.23 -9.95 6.38
N PRO A 418 35.95 -11.05 6.69
CA PRO A 418 36.53 -11.92 5.66
C PRO A 418 35.47 -12.60 4.77
N GLU A 419 34.21 -12.66 5.20
CA GLU A 419 33.09 -13.20 4.42
C GLU A 419 32.31 -12.14 3.62
N ALA A 420 32.68 -10.85 3.74
CA ALA A 420 31.97 -9.74 3.10
C ALA A 420 31.81 -9.94 1.59
N LEU A 421 32.90 -10.28 0.88
CA LEU A 421 32.87 -10.51 -0.57
C LEU A 421 31.94 -11.65 -0.98
N THR A 422 31.82 -12.69 -0.17
CA THR A 422 30.90 -13.81 -0.42
C THR A 422 29.45 -13.36 -0.30
N LYS A 423 29.12 -12.60 0.75
CA LYS A 423 27.79 -12.01 0.96
C LYS A 423 27.42 -11.05 -0.17
N ILE A 424 28.32 -10.12 -0.48
CA ILE A 424 28.19 -9.16 -1.60
C ILE A 424 27.90 -9.92 -2.91
N ARG A 425 28.70 -10.92 -3.25
CA ARG A 425 28.53 -11.66 -4.51
C ARG A 425 27.17 -12.34 -4.60
N ARG A 426 26.67 -12.90 -3.50
CA ARG A 426 25.33 -13.52 -3.44
C ARG A 426 24.24 -12.47 -3.66
N GLU A 427 24.30 -11.35 -2.95
CA GLU A 427 23.28 -10.29 -3.04
C GLU A 427 23.26 -9.57 -4.39
N LEU A 428 24.42 -9.48 -5.06
CA LEU A 428 24.50 -8.97 -6.43
C LEU A 428 23.87 -9.93 -7.44
N LYS A 429 24.21 -11.22 -7.35
CA LYS A 429 23.80 -12.24 -8.32
C LYS A 429 22.33 -12.60 -8.19
N ASP A 430 21.87 -12.86 -6.98
CA ASP A 430 20.50 -13.30 -6.69
C ASP A 430 19.82 -12.19 -5.88
N ALA A 431 19.24 -11.22 -6.59
CA ALA A 431 18.80 -9.95 -6.04
C ALA A 431 17.81 -10.09 -4.88
N GLY A 432 18.08 -9.39 -3.79
CA GLY A 432 17.10 -9.08 -2.75
C GLY A 432 16.75 -7.59 -2.76
N ALA A 433 15.86 -7.18 -1.85
CA ALA A 433 15.51 -5.78 -1.65
C ALA A 433 16.73 -4.88 -1.34
N ASP A 434 17.80 -5.46 -0.79
CA ASP A 434 18.99 -4.73 -0.36
C ASP A 434 20.08 -4.56 -1.43
N ARG A 435 19.89 -5.10 -2.64
CA ARG A 435 20.94 -5.19 -3.67
C ARG A 435 21.61 -3.84 -3.97
N ILE A 436 20.85 -2.75 -4.00
CA ILE A 436 21.38 -1.40 -4.29
C ILE A 436 22.49 -0.96 -3.32
N TRP A 437 22.39 -1.31 -2.05
CA TRP A 437 23.45 -1.02 -1.06
C TRP A 437 24.65 -1.96 -1.21
N TYR A 438 24.40 -3.24 -1.50
CA TYR A 438 25.47 -4.21 -1.76
C TYR A 438 26.28 -3.89 -3.02
N ILE A 439 25.70 -3.21 -4.01
CA ILE A 439 26.44 -2.68 -5.18
C ILE A 439 27.49 -1.66 -4.73
N ALA A 440 27.13 -0.74 -3.85
CA ALA A 440 28.10 0.21 -3.30
C ALA A 440 29.19 -0.50 -2.47
N ASP A 441 28.82 -1.49 -1.65
CA ASP A 441 29.78 -2.32 -0.91
C ASP A 441 30.72 -3.11 -1.83
N ALA A 442 30.24 -3.55 -2.99
CA ALA A 442 31.07 -4.21 -3.99
C ALA A 442 32.22 -3.30 -4.45
N PHE A 443 31.93 -2.02 -4.73
CA PHE A 443 32.95 -1.04 -5.11
C PHE A 443 33.90 -0.70 -3.95
N ARG A 444 33.38 -0.57 -2.72
CA ARG A 444 34.21 -0.39 -1.52
C ARG A 444 35.16 -1.57 -1.29
N ALA A 445 34.71 -2.79 -1.60
CA ALA A 445 35.50 -4.01 -1.50
C ALA A 445 36.41 -4.27 -2.73
N GLY A 446 36.44 -3.36 -3.70
CA GLY A 446 37.36 -3.40 -4.85
C GLY A 446 36.92 -4.24 -6.04
N LEU A 447 35.64 -4.65 -6.14
CA LEU A 447 35.10 -5.24 -7.37
C LEU A 447 35.01 -4.17 -8.46
N SER A 448 35.35 -4.54 -9.70
CA SER A 448 35.21 -3.66 -10.86
C SER A 448 33.76 -3.54 -11.32
N VAL A 449 33.44 -2.46 -12.04
CA VAL A 449 32.15 -2.27 -12.72
C VAL A 449 31.78 -3.47 -13.59
N ASP A 450 32.74 -4.04 -14.33
CA ASP A 450 32.52 -5.24 -15.13
C ASP A 450 32.19 -6.46 -14.29
N GLY A 451 32.85 -6.63 -13.14
CA GLY A 451 32.56 -7.69 -12.19
C GLY A 451 31.13 -7.60 -11.65
N VAL A 452 30.71 -6.39 -11.26
CA VAL A 452 29.34 -6.11 -10.78
C VAL A 452 28.30 -6.30 -11.89
N PHE A 453 28.57 -5.79 -13.10
CA PHE A 453 27.70 -5.96 -14.27
C PHE A 453 27.46 -7.45 -14.57
N ASN A 454 28.51 -8.27 -14.56
CA ASN A 454 28.39 -9.70 -14.88
C ASN A 454 27.55 -10.49 -13.86
N LEU A 455 27.39 -9.98 -12.64
CA LEU A 455 26.55 -10.59 -11.62
C LEU A 455 25.12 -10.05 -11.67
N THR A 456 24.95 -8.76 -11.97
CA THR A 456 23.68 -8.06 -11.78
C THR A 456 22.90 -7.82 -13.06
N ASN A 457 23.59 -7.78 -14.20
CA ASN A 457 23.11 -7.32 -15.50
C ASN A 457 22.59 -5.88 -15.55
N ILE A 458 22.75 -5.10 -14.47
CA ILE A 458 22.44 -3.67 -14.43
C ILE A 458 23.37 -2.93 -15.38
N ASP A 459 22.85 -2.07 -16.25
CA ASP A 459 23.67 -1.38 -17.25
C ASP A 459 24.83 -0.61 -16.60
N ARG A 460 26.01 -0.69 -17.22
CA ARG A 460 27.24 -0.06 -16.71
C ARG A 460 27.07 1.44 -16.53
N TRP A 461 26.21 2.09 -17.32
CA TRP A 461 25.91 3.50 -17.19
C TRP A 461 25.43 3.89 -15.78
N PHE A 462 24.64 3.04 -15.13
CA PHE A 462 24.24 3.27 -13.74
C PHE A 462 25.36 2.91 -12.76
N LEU A 463 26.05 1.80 -13.01
CA LEU A 463 27.09 1.28 -12.10
C LEU A 463 28.27 2.22 -11.93
N VAL A 464 28.76 2.85 -13.01
CA VAL A 464 29.89 3.82 -12.92
C VAL A 464 29.51 5.05 -12.10
N GLN A 465 28.24 5.43 -12.08
CA GLN A 465 27.76 6.56 -11.28
C GLN A 465 27.70 6.22 -9.80
N ILE A 466 27.35 4.98 -9.45
CA ILE A 466 27.40 4.50 -8.07
C ILE A 466 28.86 4.38 -7.61
N GLU A 467 29.75 3.85 -8.46
CA GLU A 467 31.19 3.82 -8.15
C GLU A 467 31.74 5.22 -7.89
N GLU A 468 31.39 6.22 -8.72
CA GLU A 468 31.82 7.61 -8.50
C GLU A 468 31.36 8.14 -7.13
N LEU A 469 30.11 7.87 -6.74
CA LEU A 469 29.60 8.25 -5.42
C LEU A 469 30.41 7.58 -4.30
N VAL A 470 30.72 6.29 -4.41
CA VAL A 470 31.56 5.57 -3.44
C VAL A 470 32.94 6.21 -3.33
N ARG A 471 33.58 6.60 -4.45
CA ARG A 471 34.88 7.30 -4.44
C ARG A 471 34.80 8.66 -3.75
N LEU A 472 33.70 9.39 -3.92
CA LEU A 472 33.46 10.64 -3.20
C LEU A 472 33.25 10.40 -1.70
N GLU A 473 32.55 9.33 -1.31
CA GLU A 473 32.41 8.94 0.10
C GLU A 473 33.76 8.62 0.75
N GLU A 474 34.61 7.85 0.06
CA GLU A 474 35.97 7.53 0.50
C GLU A 474 36.78 8.82 0.73
N LYS A 475 36.70 9.76 -0.20
CA LYS A 475 37.36 11.07 -0.06
C LYS A 475 36.84 11.87 1.13
N VAL A 476 35.52 11.88 1.38
CA VAL A 476 34.93 12.57 2.54
C VAL A 476 35.43 11.95 3.85
N ALA A 477 35.48 10.62 3.93
CA ALA A 477 36.00 9.91 5.09
C ALA A 477 37.51 10.18 5.33
N GLU A 478 38.29 10.32 4.26
CA GLU A 478 39.72 10.65 4.34
C GLU A 478 39.97 12.07 4.86
N VAL A 479 39.26 13.06 4.31
CA VAL A 479 39.51 14.48 4.65
C VAL A 479 38.76 14.94 5.91
N GLY A 480 37.73 14.21 6.34
CA GLY A 480 36.86 14.57 7.46
C GLY A 480 36.13 15.91 7.25
N ILE A 481 35.51 16.43 8.31
CA ILE A 481 34.77 17.71 8.24
C ILE A 481 35.68 18.90 7.85
N THR A 482 36.97 18.86 8.20
CA THR A 482 37.93 19.93 7.91
C THR A 482 38.21 20.09 6.43
N GLY A 483 38.07 19.02 5.63
CA GLY A 483 38.20 19.08 4.17
C GLY A 483 36.94 19.49 3.43
N LEU A 484 35.79 19.65 4.12
CA LEU A 484 34.53 20.10 3.54
C LEU A 484 34.52 21.62 3.36
N ASN A 485 35.38 22.12 2.46
CA ASN A 485 35.28 23.48 1.98
C ASN A 485 34.02 23.69 1.12
N ALA A 486 33.64 24.94 0.87
CA ALA A 486 32.39 25.28 0.20
C ALA A 486 32.24 24.64 -1.20
N ASP A 487 33.33 24.60 -1.99
CA ASP A 487 33.31 24.03 -3.34
C ASP A 487 33.09 22.52 -3.31
N PHE A 488 33.81 21.82 -2.44
CA PHE A 488 33.67 20.38 -2.31
C PHE A 488 32.31 20.00 -1.72
N LEU A 489 31.83 20.73 -0.71
CA LEU A 489 30.50 20.50 -0.15
C LEU A 489 29.41 20.75 -1.20
N ARG A 490 29.51 21.81 -2.00
CA ARG A 490 28.60 22.06 -3.12
C ARG A 490 28.64 20.93 -4.15
N GLN A 491 29.82 20.41 -4.49
CA GLN A 491 29.96 19.25 -5.36
C GLN A 491 29.20 18.03 -4.81
N LEU A 492 29.34 17.75 -3.51
CA LEU A 492 28.66 16.65 -2.85
C LEU A 492 27.13 16.85 -2.86
N LYS A 493 26.65 18.05 -2.54
CA LYS A 493 25.21 18.34 -2.57
C LYS A 493 24.60 18.20 -3.97
N ARG A 494 25.30 18.64 -5.03
CA ARG A 494 24.90 18.43 -6.43
C ARG A 494 24.87 16.96 -6.87
N LYS A 495 25.58 16.09 -6.15
CA LYS A 495 25.54 14.62 -6.34
C LYS A 495 24.47 13.95 -5.48
N GLY A 496 23.65 14.73 -4.77
CA GLY A 496 22.53 14.26 -3.94
C GLY A 496 22.89 13.80 -2.54
N PHE A 497 24.13 14.01 -2.07
CA PHE A 497 24.53 13.57 -0.74
C PHE A 497 23.71 14.28 0.35
N ALA A 498 23.08 13.50 1.22
CA ALA A 498 22.39 14.01 2.40
C ALA A 498 23.39 14.50 3.46
N ASP A 499 22.99 15.50 4.25
CA ASP A 499 23.75 15.97 5.39
C ASP A 499 24.04 14.83 6.37
N ALA A 500 23.06 13.94 6.56
CA ALA A 500 23.20 12.78 7.45
C ALA A 500 24.23 11.77 6.94
N ARG A 501 24.38 11.61 5.62
CA ARG A 501 25.39 10.71 5.04
C ARG A 501 26.79 11.29 5.19
N LEU A 502 26.95 12.57 4.87
CA LEU A 502 28.23 13.27 5.05
C LEU A 502 28.64 13.31 6.51
N ALA A 503 27.68 13.46 7.42
CA ALA A 503 27.94 13.45 8.86
C ALA A 503 28.51 12.11 9.35
N LYS A 504 27.93 10.99 8.92
CA LYS A 504 28.47 9.64 9.23
C LYS A 504 29.89 9.46 8.69
N LEU A 505 30.13 9.87 7.45
CA LEU A 505 31.45 9.74 6.81
C LEU A 505 32.51 10.61 7.48
N ALA A 506 32.14 11.82 7.90
CA ALA A 506 33.05 12.77 8.55
C ALA A 506 33.15 12.62 10.08
N GLY A 507 32.39 11.69 10.68
CA GLY A 507 32.39 11.45 12.13
C GLY A 507 31.77 12.57 12.98
N VAL A 508 30.75 13.25 12.45
CA VAL A 508 30.08 14.41 13.08
C VAL A 508 28.56 14.19 13.14
N ARG A 509 27.82 15.14 13.72
CA ARG A 509 26.35 15.11 13.69
C ARG A 509 25.81 15.72 12.40
N GLU A 510 24.65 15.26 11.95
CA GLU A 510 23.94 15.84 10.79
C GLU A 510 23.78 17.37 10.90
N ALA A 511 23.41 17.85 12.08
CA ALA A 511 23.24 19.27 12.34
C ALA A 511 24.52 20.11 12.15
N GLU A 512 25.70 19.49 12.23
CA GLU A 512 26.98 20.20 12.01
C GLU A 512 27.26 20.38 10.51
N ILE A 513 26.88 19.41 9.67
CA ILE A 513 26.92 19.57 8.21
C ILE A 513 25.92 20.64 7.76
N ARG A 514 24.70 20.63 8.31
CA ARG A 514 23.70 21.67 8.03
C ARG A 514 24.20 23.07 8.40
N LYS A 515 24.76 23.25 9.59
CA LYS A 515 25.38 24.53 10.00
C LYS A 515 26.51 24.96 9.07
N LEU A 516 27.30 24.00 8.57
CA LEU A 516 28.37 24.29 7.62
C LEU A 516 27.81 24.76 6.27
N ARG A 517 26.71 24.15 5.80
CA ARG A 517 25.99 24.65 4.63
C ARG A 517 25.43 26.05 4.84
N ASP A 518 24.77 26.30 5.97
CA ASP A 518 24.26 27.64 6.34
C ASP A 518 25.39 28.68 6.35
N GLN A 519 26.57 28.31 6.86
CA GLN A 519 27.75 29.19 6.88
C GLN A 519 28.24 29.57 5.48
N TYR A 520 28.08 28.67 4.51
CA TYR A 520 28.47 28.89 3.12
C TYR A 520 27.33 29.42 2.25
N ASP A 521 26.14 29.66 2.82
CA ASP A 521 24.91 29.95 2.07
C ASP A 521 24.66 28.89 0.98
N LEU A 522 24.92 27.62 1.31
CA LEU A 522 24.79 26.48 0.41
C LEU A 522 23.42 25.80 0.59
N HIS A 523 22.45 26.32 -0.14
CA HIS A 523 21.06 25.87 -0.10
C HIS A 523 20.61 25.33 -1.46
N PRO A 524 19.62 24.43 -1.50
CA PRO A 524 19.02 24.04 -2.75
C PRO A 524 18.23 25.22 -3.35
N VAL A 525 18.12 25.18 -4.67
CA VAL A 525 17.09 25.87 -5.43
C VAL A 525 15.95 24.90 -5.70
N TYR A 526 14.77 25.43 -6.04
CA TYR A 526 13.64 24.62 -6.45
C TYR A 526 13.33 24.88 -7.91
N LYS A 527 13.20 23.79 -8.66
CA LYS A 527 12.80 23.78 -10.07
C LYS A 527 11.38 23.27 -10.18
N ARG A 528 10.68 23.66 -11.24
CA ARG A 528 9.30 23.21 -11.50
C ARG A 528 9.25 22.05 -12.48
N VAL A 529 8.23 21.22 -12.31
CA VAL A 529 7.77 20.29 -13.33
C VAL A 529 6.80 21.03 -14.24
N ASP A 530 7.02 20.97 -15.55
CA ASP A 530 6.30 21.79 -16.53
C ASP A 530 5.91 21.05 -17.82
N THR A 531 6.18 19.74 -17.94
CA THR A 531 6.00 18.88 -19.12
C THR A 531 6.83 19.23 -20.37
N CYS A 532 7.57 20.35 -20.39
CA CYS A 532 8.10 20.92 -21.63
C CYS A 532 9.55 21.43 -21.54
N ALA A 533 10.29 21.04 -20.48
CA ALA A 533 11.69 21.41 -20.29
C ALA A 533 11.90 22.93 -20.41
N ALA A 534 11.04 23.70 -19.75
CA ALA A 534 11.00 25.15 -19.73
C ALA A 534 10.78 25.86 -21.09
N GLU A 535 10.34 25.15 -22.15
CA GLU A 535 9.95 25.80 -23.41
C GLU A 535 8.76 26.77 -23.21
N PHE A 536 7.85 26.41 -22.30
CA PHE A 536 6.70 27.23 -21.91
C PHE A 536 6.70 27.46 -20.39
N ALA A 537 6.20 28.61 -19.97
CA ALA A 537 6.03 28.89 -18.53
C ALA A 537 4.91 28.02 -17.92
N THR A 538 5.02 27.75 -16.61
CA THR A 538 4.02 27.05 -15.80
C THR A 538 3.50 27.95 -14.68
N ASP A 539 2.19 27.94 -14.46
CA ASP A 539 1.58 28.61 -13.30
C ASP A 539 1.53 27.67 -12.08
N THR A 540 1.59 26.36 -12.33
CA THR A 540 1.56 25.32 -11.29
C THR A 540 2.85 25.32 -10.49
N ALA A 541 2.73 25.27 -9.17
CA ALA A 541 3.85 25.17 -8.24
C ALA A 541 4.13 23.70 -7.88
N TYR A 542 4.46 22.88 -8.87
CA TYR A 542 4.91 21.50 -8.69
C TYR A 542 6.44 21.44 -8.73
N MET A 543 7.09 21.24 -7.59
CA MET A 543 8.51 21.55 -7.40
C MET A 543 9.34 20.39 -6.88
N TYR A 544 10.65 20.45 -7.17
CA TYR A 544 11.67 19.59 -6.57
C TYR A 544 12.95 20.39 -6.28
N SER A 545 13.70 19.98 -5.26
CA SER A 545 14.97 20.59 -4.86
C SER A 545 16.14 20.10 -5.73
N THR A 546 17.09 20.99 -5.99
CA THR A 546 18.37 20.69 -6.64
C THR A 546 19.42 21.75 -6.29
N TYR A 547 20.71 21.46 -6.46
CA TYR A 547 21.80 22.41 -6.17
C TYR A 547 22.34 23.11 -7.44
N GLU A 548 21.44 23.75 -8.18
CA GLU A 548 21.73 24.65 -9.30
C GLU A 548 21.65 26.14 -8.89
N ASP A 549 21.65 27.05 -9.87
CA ASP A 549 21.81 28.49 -9.62
C ASP A 549 20.48 29.24 -9.44
N GLU A 550 19.47 29.00 -10.29
CA GLU A 550 18.19 29.74 -10.27
C GLU A 550 17.09 29.01 -9.50
N CYS A 551 16.37 29.72 -8.61
CA CYS A 551 15.23 29.20 -7.84
C CYS A 551 13.89 29.72 -8.38
N GLU A 552 12.97 28.79 -8.67
CA GLU A 552 11.64 29.04 -9.24
C GLU A 552 10.52 28.89 -8.20
N ALA A 553 10.88 28.67 -6.92
CA ALA A 553 9.90 28.54 -5.85
C ALA A 553 8.97 29.76 -5.80
N ASN A 554 9.55 30.97 -5.82
CA ASN A 554 8.82 32.24 -5.79
C ASN A 554 7.66 32.23 -4.78
N PRO A 555 7.96 32.04 -3.48
CA PRO A 555 6.94 31.86 -2.45
C PRO A 555 6.06 33.10 -2.33
N SER A 556 4.76 32.90 -2.08
CA SER A 556 3.85 34.03 -1.83
C SER A 556 4.22 34.73 -0.51
N VAL A 557 3.91 36.02 -0.38
CA VAL A 557 4.17 36.79 0.86
C VAL A 557 2.90 37.26 1.58
N ASP A 558 1.76 37.23 0.89
CA ASP A 558 0.50 37.85 1.36
C ASP A 558 -0.50 36.86 1.96
N ARG A 559 -0.23 35.55 1.91
CA ARG A 559 -1.14 34.50 2.43
C ARG A 559 -0.54 33.77 3.62
N ASP A 560 -1.41 33.46 4.58
CA ASP A 560 -1.09 32.51 5.65
C ASP A 560 -0.96 31.10 5.05
N LYS A 561 0.19 30.46 5.26
CA LYS A 561 0.49 29.16 4.66
C LYS A 561 0.48 28.04 5.68
N ILE A 562 -0.15 26.93 5.34
CA ILE A 562 -0.12 25.71 6.17
C ILE A 562 0.55 24.60 5.37
N MET A 563 1.62 24.06 5.93
CA MET A 563 2.35 22.93 5.36
C MET A 563 1.82 21.61 5.93
N VAL A 564 1.63 20.62 5.06
CA VAL A 564 1.20 19.27 5.39
C VAL A 564 2.30 18.30 4.99
N LEU A 565 2.83 17.55 5.96
CA LEU A 565 3.83 16.52 5.70
C LEU A 565 3.16 15.17 5.45
N GLY A 566 3.38 14.62 4.25
CA GLY A 566 2.96 13.29 3.88
C GLY A 566 3.81 12.20 4.54
N GLY A 567 3.54 10.95 4.16
CA GLY A 567 4.19 9.79 4.78
C GLY A 567 5.36 9.20 4.00
N GLY A 568 5.61 9.61 2.75
CA GLY A 568 6.51 8.87 1.85
C GLY A 568 5.91 7.54 1.37
N PRO A 569 6.74 6.56 0.95
CA PRO A 569 6.31 5.36 0.23
C PRO A 569 5.43 4.45 1.07
N ASN A 570 4.26 4.01 0.58
CA ASN A 570 3.39 3.09 1.32
C ASN A 570 4.11 1.81 1.81
N ARG A 571 3.64 1.30 2.95
CA ARG A 571 4.15 0.09 3.61
C ARG A 571 3.11 -0.46 4.58
N ILE A 572 3.24 -1.73 4.97
CA ILE A 572 2.31 -2.36 5.93
C ILE A 572 2.27 -1.56 7.24
N GLY A 573 1.07 -1.17 7.64
CA GLY A 573 0.81 -0.31 8.81
C GLY A 573 0.79 1.18 8.52
N GLN A 574 1.26 1.62 7.36
CA GLN A 574 1.24 3.00 6.88
C GLN A 574 0.80 3.04 5.41
N GLY A 575 -0.49 2.86 5.19
CA GLY A 575 -1.10 2.78 3.87
C GLY A 575 -1.68 4.11 3.40
N ILE A 576 -2.68 3.99 2.54
CA ILE A 576 -3.41 5.11 1.91
C ILE A 576 -4.24 5.92 2.91
N GLU A 577 -4.53 5.37 4.10
CA GLU A 577 -5.35 6.01 5.12
C GLU A 577 -4.74 7.33 5.61
N PHE A 578 -3.41 7.40 5.64
CA PHE A 578 -2.65 8.60 5.99
C PHE A 578 -2.59 9.61 4.85
N ASP A 579 -2.54 9.13 3.59
CA ASP A 579 -2.64 9.99 2.41
C ASP A 579 -4.00 10.69 2.37
N TYR A 580 -5.08 9.93 2.59
CA TYR A 580 -6.44 10.45 2.72
C TYR A 580 -6.53 11.60 3.73
N CYS A 581 -5.93 11.44 4.92
CA CYS A 581 -5.93 12.48 5.94
C CYS A 581 -5.18 13.74 5.46
N CYS A 582 -4.02 13.57 4.82
CA CYS A 582 -3.22 14.67 4.28
C CYS A 582 -3.97 15.44 3.18
N VAL A 583 -4.63 14.72 2.27
CA VAL A 583 -5.48 15.30 1.22
C VAL A 583 -6.61 16.12 1.86
N HIS A 584 -7.33 15.56 2.83
CA HIS A 584 -8.41 16.27 3.52
C HIS A 584 -7.94 17.52 4.25
N ALA A 585 -6.76 17.51 4.86
CA ALA A 585 -6.18 18.71 5.46
C ALA A 585 -5.93 19.80 4.42
N SER A 586 -5.29 19.46 3.29
CA SER A 586 -5.04 20.41 2.21
C SER A 586 -6.35 20.96 1.64
N LEU A 587 -7.32 20.10 1.34
CA LEU A 587 -8.60 20.52 0.78
C LEU A 587 -9.37 21.46 1.72
N ALA A 588 -9.46 21.11 3.01
CA ALA A 588 -10.20 21.90 3.99
C ALA A 588 -9.55 23.27 4.27
N LEU A 589 -8.22 23.30 4.40
CA LEU A 589 -7.52 24.54 4.72
C LEU A 589 -7.44 25.47 3.51
N ARG A 590 -7.35 24.91 2.29
CA ARG A 590 -7.47 25.68 1.05
C ARG A 590 -8.86 26.29 0.89
N GLU A 591 -9.92 25.53 1.20
CA GLU A 591 -11.30 26.03 1.23
C GLU A 591 -11.47 27.17 2.25
N ASP A 592 -10.78 27.08 3.39
CA ASP A 592 -10.78 28.11 4.45
C ASP A 592 -9.85 29.31 4.14
N GLY A 593 -9.19 29.33 2.97
CA GLY A 593 -8.41 30.46 2.47
C GLY A 593 -6.92 30.46 2.79
N TYR A 594 -6.39 29.39 3.39
CA TYR A 594 -4.95 29.21 3.55
C TYR A 594 -4.28 28.86 2.23
N GLU A 595 -3.02 29.24 2.05
CA GLU A 595 -2.17 28.65 1.02
C GLU A 595 -1.66 27.29 1.52
N THR A 596 -2.09 26.21 0.89
CA THR A 596 -1.70 24.86 1.33
C THR A 596 -0.45 24.36 0.62
N ILE A 597 0.50 23.86 1.41
CA ILE A 597 1.77 23.33 0.91
C ILE A 597 1.84 21.85 1.24
N MET A 598 1.90 20.99 0.23
CA MET A 598 2.09 19.55 0.41
C MET A 598 3.57 19.17 0.25
N VAL A 599 4.09 18.35 1.16
CA VAL A 599 5.44 17.77 1.06
C VAL A 599 5.33 16.24 1.14
N ASN A 600 5.52 15.56 0.02
CA ASN A 600 5.45 14.10 -0.06
C ASN A 600 6.17 13.58 -1.32
N CYS A 601 6.57 12.30 -1.31
CA CYS A 601 7.35 11.68 -2.40
C CYS A 601 6.79 10.34 -2.89
N ASN A 602 5.53 10.04 -2.57
CA ASN A 602 4.87 8.83 -3.03
C ASN A 602 4.14 9.07 -4.37
N PRO A 603 4.54 8.42 -5.47
CA PRO A 603 3.97 8.70 -6.79
C PRO A 603 2.56 8.14 -6.97
N GLU A 604 2.14 7.16 -6.16
CA GLU A 604 0.86 6.48 -6.29
C GLU A 604 -0.32 7.29 -5.73
N THR A 605 -0.05 8.41 -5.06
CA THR A 605 -1.00 9.06 -4.15
C THR A 605 -1.71 10.29 -4.71
N VAL A 606 -2.85 10.62 -4.11
CA VAL A 606 -3.63 11.83 -4.44
C VAL A 606 -2.99 13.07 -3.81
N SER A 607 -2.28 12.95 -2.67
CA SER A 607 -1.59 14.10 -2.07
C SER A 607 -0.52 14.69 -2.99
N THR A 608 0.16 13.87 -3.79
CA THR A 608 1.15 14.32 -4.78
C THR A 608 0.54 14.65 -6.14
N ASP A 609 -0.78 14.72 -6.26
CA ASP A 609 -1.43 15.41 -7.37
C ASP A 609 -1.32 16.93 -7.18
N TYR A 610 -0.88 17.65 -8.22
CA TYR A 610 -0.74 19.10 -8.18
C TYR A 610 -2.09 19.82 -7.97
N ASP A 611 -3.22 19.18 -8.27
CA ASP A 611 -4.56 19.73 -8.04
C ASP A 611 -4.97 19.74 -6.55
N THR A 612 -4.26 18.99 -5.69
CA THR A 612 -4.63 18.79 -4.27
C THR A 612 -4.22 19.95 -3.37
N SER A 613 -3.16 20.69 -3.71
CA SER A 613 -2.59 21.76 -2.88
C SER A 613 -2.29 23.01 -3.72
N ASP A 614 -2.10 24.18 -3.10
CA ASP A 614 -1.62 25.36 -3.83
C ASP A 614 -0.17 25.16 -4.32
N ARG A 615 0.65 24.46 -3.53
CA ARG A 615 2.07 24.25 -3.77
C ARG A 615 2.48 22.83 -3.37
N LEU A 616 3.08 22.09 -4.30
CA LEU A 616 3.53 20.72 -4.08
C LEU A 616 5.06 20.65 -4.18
N TYR A 617 5.69 20.17 -3.11
CA TYR A 617 7.10 19.79 -3.10
C TYR A 617 7.22 18.27 -3.14
N PHE A 618 7.69 17.73 -4.27
CA PHE A 618 7.94 16.29 -4.44
C PHE A 618 9.29 15.90 -3.84
N GLU A 619 9.37 15.95 -2.52
CA GLU A 619 10.63 15.86 -1.78
C GLU A 619 10.61 14.70 -0.79
N PRO A 620 11.78 14.10 -0.49
CA PRO A 620 11.92 13.19 0.63
C PRO A 620 11.41 13.85 1.91
N VAL A 621 10.60 13.13 2.71
CA VAL A 621 10.05 13.66 3.96
C VAL A 621 11.09 13.49 5.08
N THR A 622 12.20 14.21 4.97
CA THR A 622 13.31 14.17 5.93
C THR A 622 13.44 15.50 6.68
N LEU A 623 14.20 15.52 7.78
CA LEU A 623 14.49 16.75 8.51
C LEU A 623 15.20 17.79 7.61
N GLU A 624 16.19 17.36 6.84
CA GLU A 624 16.97 18.23 5.96
C GLU A 624 16.08 18.88 4.90
N ASP A 625 15.35 18.06 4.13
CA ASP A 625 14.58 18.52 2.99
C ASP A 625 13.40 19.41 3.44
N VAL A 626 12.74 19.06 4.55
CA VAL A 626 11.65 19.88 5.11
C VAL A 626 12.16 21.23 5.63
N LEU A 627 13.33 21.28 6.28
CA LEU A 627 13.88 22.55 6.79
C LEU A 627 14.24 23.52 5.65
N GLU A 628 14.74 23.03 4.51
CA GLU A 628 15.02 23.88 3.35
C GLU A 628 13.72 24.47 2.76
N ILE A 629 12.61 23.70 2.76
CA ILE A 629 11.31 24.22 2.32
C ILE A 629 10.80 25.27 3.31
N VAL A 630 10.85 24.97 4.63
CA VAL A 630 10.43 25.91 5.68
C VAL A 630 11.25 27.21 5.62
N ARG A 631 12.56 27.14 5.34
CA ARG A 631 13.44 28.31 5.22
C ARG A 631 12.93 29.32 4.21
N ILE A 632 12.48 28.86 3.04
CA ILE A 632 12.00 29.74 1.97
C ILE A 632 10.51 30.07 2.07
N GLU A 633 9.68 29.12 2.51
CA GLU A 633 8.23 29.31 2.57
C GLU A 633 7.77 30.09 3.80
N LYS A 634 8.45 29.89 4.94
CA LYS A 634 8.13 30.46 6.25
C LYS A 634 6.64 30.28 6.59
N PRO A 635 6.15 29.02 6.65
CA PRO A 635 4.73 28.75 6.87
C PRO A 635 4.26 29.27 8.23
N LYS A 636 2.97 29.58 8.35
CA LYS A 636 2.32 29.89 9.62
C LYS A 636 2.24 28.67 10.52
N GLY A 637 2.06 27.49 9.93
CA GLY A 637 1.97 26.23 10.65
C GLY A 637 2.36 25.01 9.82
N VAL A 638 2.81 23.96 10.50
CA VAL A 638 3.16 22.66 9.90
C VAL A 638 2.42 21.54 10.62
N ILE A 639 1.66 20.76 9.86
CA ILE A 639 0.95 19.56 10.32
C ILE A 639 1.85 18.35 10.16
N VAL A 640 2.15 17.68 11.28
CA VAL A 640 3.04 16.50 11.35
C VAL A 640 2.30 15.22 11.77
N GLN A 641 1.02 15.34 12.11
CA GLN A 641 0.22 14.28 12.75
C GLN A 641 -0.55 13.42 11.73
N TYR A 642 -0.50 13.75 10.44
CA TYR A 642 -1.38 13.13 9.42
C TYR A 642 -0.67 12.13 8.52
N GLY A 643 0.64 12.28 8.27
CA GLY A 643 1.42 11.40 7.40
C GLY A 643 1.92 10.10 8.06
N GLY A 644 1.39 9.70 9.21
CA GLY A 644 1.83 8.49 9.93
C GLY A 644 3.17 8.69 10.66
N GLN A 645 3.98 7.64 10.79
CA GLN A 645 5.16 7.65 11.68
C GLN A 645 6.30 8.56 11.19
N THR A 646 6.44 8.72 9.86
CA THR A 646 7.55 9.47 9.25
C THR A 646 7.60 10.91 9.76
N PRO A 647 6.57 11.76 9.53
CA PRO A 647 6.59 13.12 10.07
C PRO A 647 6.51 13.18 11.60
N LEU A 648 5.88 12.18 12.24
CA LEU A 648 5.79 12.11 13.70
C LEU A 648 7.18 12.00 14.37
N LYS A 649 8.09 11.23 13.77
CA LYS A 649 9.48 11.11 14.25
C LYS A 649 10.28 12.40 14.08
N LEU A 650 9.91 13.25 13.10
CA LEU A 650 10.58 14.52 12.85
C LEU A 650 10.09 15.64 13.77
N ALA A 651 8.89 15.52 14.36
CA ALA A 651 8.21 16.60 15.08
C ALA A 651 9.08 17.33 16.11
N ARG A 652 9.78 16.60 16.99
CA ARG A 652 10.67 17.21 18.02
C ARG A 652 11.87 17.94 17.39
N ALA A 653 12.46 17.35 16.35
CA ALA A 653 13.62 17.94 15.67
C ALA A 653 13.24 19.18 14.85
N LEU A 654 12.06 19.18 14.24
CA LEU A 654 11.48 20.31 13.53
C LEU A 654 11.20 21.47 14.49
N GLU A 655 10.50 21.23 15.60
CA GLU A 655 10.21 22.26 16.61
C GLU A 655 11.51 22.83 17.21
N ALA A 656 12.47 21.98 17.55
CA ALA A 656 13.78 22.41 18.07
C ALA A 656 14.58 23.24 17.05
N ALA A 657 14.32 23.07 15.75
CA ALA A 657 14.91 23.86 14.66
C ALA A 657 14.11 25.14 14.34
N GLY A 658 13.03 25.43 15.08
CA GLY A 658 12.22 26.65 14.93
C GLY A 658 11.04 26.52 13.96
N VAL A 659 10.67 25.31 13.55
CA VAL A 659 9.49 25.07 12.70
C VAL A 659 8.21 25.25 13.53
N PRO A 660 7.20 26.00 13.03
CA PRO A 660 5.94 26.20 13.75
C PRO A 660 5.03 24.97 13.60
N VAL A 661 5.27 23.94 14.41
CA VAL A 661 4.40 22.75 14.46
C VAL A 661 3.05 23.16 15.10
N ILE A 662 1.95 22.92 14.39
CA ILE A 662 0.58 23.22 14.86
C ILE A 662 -0.18 21.94 15.22
N GLY A 663 -1.28 22.06 15.96
CA GLY A 663 -2.01 20.91 16.51
C GLY A 663 -1.38 20.37 17.79
N THR A 664 -1.52 19.07 18.03
CA THR A 664 -0.94 18.42 19.23
C THR A 664 0.58 18.58 19.22
N SER A 665 1.15 19.10 20.30
CA SER A 665 2.57 19.46 20.37
C SER A 665 3.49 18.23 20.27
N PRO A 666 4.74 18.39 19.80
CA PRO A 666 5.72 17.31 19.78
C PRO A 666 5.96 16.67 21.16
N ASP A 667 5.97 17.46 22.25
CA ASP A 667 6.06 16.92 23.61
C ASP A 667 4.82 16.12 24.03
N ALA A 668 3.62 16.58 23.65
CA ALA A 668 2.39 15.82 23.91
C ALA A 668 2.34 14.50 23.13
N ILE A 669 2.85 14.50 21.89
CA ILE A 669 3.03 13.29 21.10
C ILE A 669 4.00 12.33 21.81
N ASP A 670 5.15 12.85 22.24
CA ASP A 670 6.16 12.09 22.99
C ASP A 670 5.60 11.53 24.30
N ARG A 671 4.73 12.26 25.03
CA ARG A 671 4.08 11.76 26.24
C ARG A 671 3.22 10.51 26.03
N ALA A 672 2.66 10.32 24.83
CA ALA A 672 1.83 9.15 24.54
C ALA A 672 2.64 8.01 23.88
N GLU A 673 3.62 8.35 23.04
CA GLU A 673 4.49 7.39 22.35
C GLU A 673 5.57 6.81 23.28
N ASP A 674 6.09 7.62 24.22
CA ASP A 674 6.98 7.17 25.28
C ASP A 674 6.19 6.41 26.35
N ARG A 675 6.54 5.14 26.54
CA ARG A 675 5.75 4.23 27.36
C ARG A 675 5.82 4.54 28.86
N GLU A 676 6.95 5.06 29.36
CA GLU A 676 7.08 5.46 30.77
C GLU A 676 6.29 6.74 31.03
N ARG A 677 6.39 7.73 30.13
CA ARG A 677 5.60 8.98 30.23
C ARG A 677 4.11 8.68 30.15
N PHE A 678 3.71 7.76 29.27
CA PHE A 678 2.32 7.36 29.11
C PHE A 678 1.79 6.66 30.37
N GLN A 679 2.51 5.67 30.91
CA GLN A 679 2.14 5.00 32.17
C GLN A 679 1.90 6.01 33.30
N HIS A 680 2.80 6.98 33.49
CA HIS A 680 2.62 8.03 34.49
C HIS A 680 1.36 8.88 34.26
N ALA A 681 1.00 9.18 33.01
CA ALA A 681 -0.23 9.89 32.69
C ALA A 681 -1.49 9.06 33.03
N VAL A 682 -1.44 7.75 32.76
CA VAL A 682 -2.52 6.80 33.07
C VAL A 682 -2.71 6.66 34.58
N ASP A 683 -1.63 6.52 35.34
CA ASP A 683 -1.65 6.47 36.81
C ASP A 683 -2.21 7.74 37.43
N ARG A 684 -1.80 8.91 36.90
CA ARG A 684 -2.31 10.22 37.32
C ARG A 684 -3.82 10.33 37.12
N LEU A 685 -4.31 9.84 35.98
CA LEU A 685 -5.74 9.80 35.68
C LEU A 685 -6.50 8.68 36.40
N LYS A 686 -5.79 7.79 37.11
CA LYS A 686 -6.33 6.61 37.78
C LYS A 686 -7.14 5.72 36.83
N LEU A 687 -6.62 5.54 35.62
CA LEU A 687 -7.18 4.63 34.62
C LEU A 687 -6.54 3.25 34.76
N LYS A 688 -7.20 2.24 34.20
CA LYS A 688 -6.74 0.86 34.30
C LYS A 688 -5.82 0.52 33.14
N GLN A 689 -4.62 0.02 33.43
CA GLN A 689 -3.67 -0.50 32.46
C GLN A 689 -3.36 -1.97 32.80
N PRO A 690 -3.03 -2.82 31.81
CA PRO A 690 -2.43 -4.12 32.09
C PRO A 690 -1.19 -3.96 32.98
N ALA A 691 -0.93 -4.95 33.85
CA ALA A 691 0.33 -4.98 34.59
C ALA A 691 1.49 -4.99 33.60
N ASN A 692 2.46 -4.10 33.77
CA ASN A 692 3.53 -3.90 32.80
C ASN A 692 4.84 -3.46 33.46
N ALA A 693 5.95 -3.60 32.72
CA ALA A 693 7.25 -3.11 33.13
C ALA A 693 8.13 -2.77 31.91
N THR A 694 8.95 -1.73 32.07
CA THR A 694 9.91 -1.26 31.08
C THR A 694 11.30 -1.82 31.40
N VAL A 695 11.92 -2.53 30.44
CA VAL A 695 13.18 -3.25 30.64
C VAL A 695 14.18 -2.97 29.52
N THR A 696 15.46 -2.95 29.86
CA THR A 696 16.56 -2.73 28.90
C THR A 696 17.48 -3.93 28.77
N ALA A 697 17.49 -4.83 29.76
CA ALA A 697 18.32 -6.03 29.79
C ALA A 697 17.48 -7.31 29.91
N ILE A 698 17.99 -8.40 29.33
CA ILE A 698 17.29 -9.70 29.29
C ILE A 698 17.02 -10.25 30.70
N GLU A 699 18.01 -10.24 31.59
CA GLU A 699 17.81 -10.77 32.95
C GLU A 699 16.80 -9.94 33.76
N GLN A 700 16.79 -8.63 33.54
CA GLN A 700 15.76 -7.74 34.11
C GLN A 700 14.38 -8.07 33.54
N ALA A 701 14.29 -8.35 32.24
CA ALA A 701 13.05 -8.80 31.59
C ALA A 701 12.52 -10.09 32.20
N VAL A 702 13.38 -11.07 32.44
CA VAL A 702 13.01 -12.36 33.05
C VAL A 702 12.52 -12.20 34.49
N GLU A 703 13.15 -11.31 35.27
CA GLU A 703 12.70 -11.00 36.63
C GLU A 703 11.33 -10.32 36.63
N LYS A 704 11.16 -9.26 35.82
CA LYS A 704 9.89 -8.52 35.70
C LYS A 704 8.77 -9.36 35.10
N ALA A 705 9.08 -10.28 34.20
CA ALA A 705 8.11 -11.21 33.65
C ALA A 705 7.47 -12.12 34.71
N LYS A 706 8.21 -12.49 35.77
CA LYS A 706 7.67 -13.29 36.89
C LYS A 706 6.71 -12.49 37.78
N GLU A 707 6.96 -11.19 37.90
CA GLU A 707 6.12 -10.25 38.66
C GLU A 707 4.79 -9.97 37.92
N ILE A 708 4.85 -9.70 36.62
CA ILE A 708 3.68 -9.43 35.76
C ILE A 708 2.86 -10.72 35.50
N GLY A 709 3.57 -11.82 35.26
CA GLY A 709 3.02 -13.14 34.95
C GLY A 709 2.75 -13.36 33.46
N TYR A 710 2.96 -14.58 32.98
CA TYR A 710 2.70 -15.03 31.61
C TYR A 710 1.22 -15.40 31.35
N PRO A 711 0.72 -15.30 30.11
CA PRO A 711 1.41 -14.82 28.90
C PRO A 711 1.67 -13.30 28.91
N LEU A 712 2.72 -12.89 28.20
CA LEU A 712 3.18 -11.50 28.06
C LEU A 712 3.13 -11.04 26.61
N VAL A 713 2.88 -9.76 26.39
CA VAL A 713 3.13 -9.08 25.12
C VAL A 713 4.44 -8.32 25.25
N VAL A 714 5.39 -8.60 24.35
CA VAL A 714 6.66 -7.87 24.31
C VAL A 714 6.59 -6.83 23.19
N ARG A 715 6.81 -5.56 23.54
CA ARG A 715 6.58 -4.42 22.63
C ARG A 715 7.80 -3.48 22.56
N PRO A 716 8.38 -3.24 21.38
CA PRO A 716 9.34 -2.16 21.19
C PRO A 716 8.69 -0.77 21.28
N SER A 717 9.48 0.26 21.56
CA SER A 717 9.03 1.67 21.59
C SER A 717 9.16 2.35 20.21
N TYR A 718 8.39 3.42 19.94
CA TYR A 718 8.39 4.21 18.68
C TYR A 718 8.13 3.41 17.39
N VAL A 719 7.31 2.38 17.46
CA VAL A 719 6.90 1.54 16.33
C VAL A 719 5.41 1.63 16.08
N LEU A 720 5.02 1.48 14.81
CA LEU A 720 3.63 1.37 14.35
C LEU A 720 3.42 0.00 13.69
N GLY A 721 2.18 -0.50 13.68
CA GLY A 721 1.84 -1.77 13.03
C GLY A 721 2.41 -2.97 13.76
N GLY A 722 2.66 -2.79 15.05
CA GLY A 722 3.23 -3.77 15.96
C GLY A 722 4.56 -4.38 15.55
N ARG A 723 5.44 -3.58 14.93
CA ARG A 723 6.74 -4.07 14.43
C ARG A 723 7.50 -4.82 15.53
N ALA A 724 7.84 -6.07 15.24
CA ALA A 724 8.53 -6.98 16.14
C ALA A 724 7.80 -7.24 17.48
N MET A 725 6.47 -7.08 17.57
CA MET A 725 5.72 -7.53 18.75
C MET A 725 5.51 -9.05 18.71
N GLU A 726 5.64 -9.70 19.87
CA GLU A 726 5.39 -11.13 20.03
C GLU A 726 4.65 -11.40 21.36
N ILE A 727 3.75 -12.40 21.35
CA ILE A 727 3.16 -12.94 22.57
C ILE A 727 4.07 -14.07 23.07
N VAL A 728 4.58 -13.91 24.28
CA VAL A 728 5.51 -14.82 24.93
C VAL A 728 4.77 -15.58 26.04
N TYR A 729 4.83 -16.90 26.01
CA TYR A 729 4.08 -17.76 26.93
C TYR A 729 4.88 -18.24 28.14
N ASP A 730 6.21 -18.21 28.06
CA ASP A 730 7.11 -18.65 29.13
C ASP A 730 8.49 -17.97 29.07
N GLU A 731 9.36 -18.29 30.03
CA GLU A 731 10.72 -17.73 30.12
C GLU A 731 11.60 -18.09 28.91
N ALA A 732 11.43 -19.28 28.33
CA ALA A 732 12.23 -19.71 27.19
C ALA A 732 11.90 -18.90 25.93
N ASP A 733 10.61 -18.65 25.69
CA ASP A 733 10.15 -17.77 24.63
C ASP A 733 10.66 -16.32 24.82
N LEU A 734 10.68 -15.80 26.06
CA LEU A 734 11.15 -14.45 26.35
C LEU A 734 12.63 -14.27 25.98
N ARG A 735 13.48 -15.22 26.42
CA ARG A 735 14.92 -15.18 26.16
C ARG A 735 15.25 -15.24 24.66
N ARG A 736 14.52 -16.08 23.92
CA ARG A 736 14.64 -16.17 22.46
C ARG A 736 14.28 -14.83 21.80
N TYR A 737 13.13 -14.25 22.14
CA TYR A 737 12.69 -12.98 21.58
C TYR A 737 13.77 -11.90 21.71
N PHE A 738 14.36 -11.77 22.90
CA PHE A 738 15.41 -10.78 23.15
C PHE A 738 16.70 -11.02 22.35
N GLN A 739 17.04 -12.28 22.01
CA GLN A 739 18.17 -12.57 21.12
C GLN A 739 17.91 -12.14 19.68
N THR A 740 16.65 -12.20 19.23
CA THR A 740 16.29 -11.95 17.82
C THR A 740 15.82 -10.52 17.54
N ALA A 741 15.25 -9.79 18.51
CA ALA A 741 14.45 -8.59 18.26
C ALA A 741 15.00 -7.26 18.84
N VAL A 742 15.98 -7.29 19.77
CA VAL A 742 16.46 -6.06 20.46
C VAL A 742 17.17 -5.08 19.51
N SER A 743 17.65 -5.53 18.35
CA SER A 743 18.29 -4.68 17.34
C SER A 743 17.35 -3.63 16.72
N VAL A 744 16.02 -3.74 16.90
CA VAL A 744 15.02 -2.83 16.33
C VAL A 744 14.76 -1.61 17.23
N SER A 745 15.21 -1.63 18.48
CA SER A 745 15.01 -0.51 19.41
C SER A 745 16.10 0.54 19.23
N ASN A 746 15.71 1.78 18.87
CA ASN A 746 16.59 2.94 18.75
C ASN A 746 17.09 3.42 20.13
N ASP A 747 17.85 2.59 20.84
CA ASP A 747 18.29 2.81 22.23
C ASP A 747 17.15 2.97 23.26
N ALA A 748 15.89 2.71 22.85
CA ALA A 748 14.72 2.81 23.71
C ALA A 748 14.45 1.51 24.48
N PRO A 749 13.80 1.55 25.65
CA PRO A 749 13.49 0.34 26.39
C PRO A 749 12.35 -0.49 25.74
N VAL A 750 12.29 -1.78 26.10
CA VAL A 750 11.27 -2.74 25.67
C VAL A 750 10.22 -2.87 26.77
N LEU A 751 8.94 -2.85 26.39
CA LEU A 751 7.82 -3.00 27.32
C LEU A 751 7.39 -4.47 27.40
N LEU A 752 7.17 -4.94 28.63
CA LEU A 752 6.51 -6.20 28.92
C LEU A 752 5.12 -5.89 29.47
N ASP A 753 4.07 -6.38 28.82
CA ASP A 753 2.69 -6.25 29.32
C ASP A 753 2.06 -7.59 29.57
N ARG A 754 1.20 -7.66 30.58
CA ARG A 754 0.30 -8.79 30.77
C ARG A 754 -0.61 -8.92 29.54
N PHE A 755 -0.56 -10.07 28.87
CA PHE A 755 -1.50 -10.36 27.79
C PHE A 755 -2.91 -10.59 28.37
N LEU A 756 -3.88 -9.82 27.89
CA LEU A 756 -5.29 -9.92 28.27
C LEU A 756 -5.99 -10.94 27.38
N ASP A 757 -5.84 -12.23 27.74
CA ASP A 757 -6.49 -13.34 27.02
C ASP A 757 -8.02 -13.19 27.01
N ASP A 758 -8.68 -13.60 25.92
CA ASP A 758 -10.13 -13.51 25.71
C ASP A 758 -10.77 -12.13 25.95
N ALA A 759 -10.04 -11.04 25.69
CA ALA A 759 -10.55 -9.67 25.77
C ALA A 759 -11.03 -9.14 24.41
N VAL A 760 -12.09 -8.33 24.41
CA VAL A 760 -12.55 -7.60 23.21
C VAL A 760 -11.68 -6.36 23.01
N GLU A 761 -11.12 -6.16 21.82
CA GLU A 761 -10.38 -4.95 21.49
C GLU A 761 -11.30 -3.86 20.89
N VAL A 762 -11.02 -2.60 21.22
CA VAL A 762 -11.84 -1.44 20.80
C VAL A 762 -10.93 -0.31 20.36
N ASP A 763 -11.23 0.28 19.20
CA ASP A 763 -10.66 1.55 18.76
C ASP A 763 -11.67 2.69 18.95
N VAL A 764 -11.20 3.84 19.44
CA VAL A 764 -11.98 5.08 19.49
C VAL A 764 -11.22 6.21 18.85
N ASP A 765 -11.74 6.73 17.74
CA ASP A 765 -11.24 7.95 17.10
C ASP A 765 -11.99 9.16 17.64
N ALA A 766 -11.27 10.23 17.96
CA ALA A 766 -11.83 11.45 18.53
C ALA A 766 -11.07 12.71 18.11
N ILE A 767 -11.70 13.87 18.25
CA ILE A 767 -11.10 15.19 18.01
C ILE A 767 -11.20 16.01 19.30
N CYS A 768 -10.11 16.66 19.68
CA CYS A 768 -10.08 17.60 20.81
C CYS A 768 -9.56 18.95 20.34
N ASP A 769 -10.25 20.05 20.70
CA ASP A 769 -9.81 21.42 20.45
C ASP A 769 -9.24 22.11 21.70
N GLY A 770 -9.25 21.41 22.84
CA GLY A 770 -8.85 21.92 24.15
C GLY A 770 -10.00 22.43 25.01
N GLU A 771 -11.17 22.65 24.42
CA GLU A 771 -12.40 23.01 25.13
C GLU A 771 -13.33 21.81 25.27
N MET A 772 -13.47 21.03 24.19
CA MET A 772 -14.31 19.85 24.15
C MET A 772 -13.68 18.70 23.36
N VAL A 773 -14.29 17.53 23.49
CA VAL A 773 -13.89 16.31 22.79
C VAL A 773 -15.10 15.78 22.03
N LEU A 774 -14.94 15.67 20.72
CA LEU A 774 -15.89 15.01 19.83
C LEU A 774 -15.45 13.57 19.65
N ILE A 775 -16.30 12.61 20.03
CA ILE A 775 -16.12 11.21 19.64
C ILE A 775 -16.46 11.09 18.15
N GLY A 776 -15.48 10.64 17.36
CA GLY A 776 -15.64 10.38 15.95
C GLY A 776 -16.32 9.03 15.71
N GLY A 777 -15.86 7.99 16.39
CA GLY A 777 -16.49 6.66 16.31
C GLY A 777 -15.87 5.65 17.27
N ILE A 778 -16.69 4.75 17.79
CA ILE A 778 -16.29 3.62 18.63
C ILE A 778 -16.43 2.34 17.80
N MET A 779 -15.32 1.64 17.62
CA MET A 779 -15.23 0.44 16.78
C MET A 779 -14.91 -0.77 17.63
N GLU A 780 -15.80 -1.75 17.64
CA GLU A 780 -15.57 -3.04 18.30
C GLU A 780 -14.90 -4.00 17.32
N HIS A 781 -13.77 -4.59 17.70
CA HIS A 781 -13.11 -5.59 16.86
C HIS A 781 -13.86 -6.92 16.92
N ILE A 782 -13.81 -7.66 15.82
CA ILE A 782 -14.30 -9.04 15.78
C ILE A 782 -13.26 -9.92 16.47
N GLU A 783 -12.01 -9.88 16.02
CA GLU A 783 -10.91 -10.57 16.68
C GLU A 783 -10.65 -10.03 18.09
N GLN A 784 -10.24 -10.92 18.99
CA GLN A 784 -9.86 -10.58 20.35
C GLN A 784 -8.52 -9.83 20.40
N ALA A 785 -8.30 -9.10 21.51
CA ALA A 785 -7.02 -8.47 21.80
C ALA A 785 -5.87 -9.48 21.70
N GLY A 786 -4.82 -9.10 20.97
CA GLY A 786 -3.71 -10.00 20.60
C GLY A 786 -3.65 -10.34 19.12
N VAL A 787 -4.73 -10.11 18.39
CA VAL A 787 -4.68 -9.81 16.96
C VAL A 787 -4.56 -8.30 16.82
N HIS A 788 -3.58 -7.82 16.08
CA HIS A 788 -3.34 -6.39 15.93
C HIS A 788 -4.54 -5.69 15.27
N SER A 789 -4.96 -4.53 15.77
CA SER A 789 -6.09 -3.73 15.26
C SER A 789 -6.14 -3.55 13.73
N GLY A 790 -4.97 -3.36 13.12
CA GLY A 790 -4.81 -3.27 11.67
C GLY A 790 -5.09 -4.55 10.87
N ASP A 791 -5.08 -5.72 11.50
CA ASP A 791 -5.43 -7.03 10.90
C ASP A 791 -6.80 -7.54 11.36
N SER A 792 -7.42 -6.90 12.36
CA SER A 792 -8.77 -7.24 12.82
C SER A 792 -9.84 -6.68 11.90
N ALA A 793 -10.93 -7.41 11.72
CA ALA A 793 -12.19 -6.83 11.30
C ALA A 793 -12.77 -5.97 12.45
N CYS A 794 -13.54 -4.94 12.15
CA CYS A 794 -14.22 -4.16 13.19
C CYS A 794 -15.61 -3.65 12.76
N SER A 795 -16.45 -3.38 13.74
CA SER A 795 -17.83 -2.91 13.57
C SER A 795 -18.03 -1.50 14.13
N LEU A 796 -18.73 -0.66 13.36
CA LEU A 796 -19.28 0.62 13.78
C LEU A 796 -20.78 0.68 13.43
N PRO A 797 -21.69 0.80 14.43
CA PRO A 797 -21.41 0.79 15.87
C PRO A 797 -20.95 -0.58 16.38
N ALA A 798 -20.53 -0.64 17.64
CA ALA A 798 -20.23 -1.88 18.36
C ALA A 798 -21.43 -2.86 18.31
N TYR A 799 -21.15 -4.17 18.16
CA TYR A 799 -22.16 -5.20 17.90
C TYR A 799 -22.46 -6.09 19.13
N THR A 800 -21.58 -6.12 20.14
CA THR A 800 -21.81 -6.85 21.40
C THR A 800 -21.59 -6.01 22.66
N LEU A 801 -20.75 -4.96 22.61
CA LEU A 801 -20.43 -4.17 23.80
C LEU A 801 -21.65 -3.43 24.36
N SER A 802 -21.81 -3.46 25.69
CA SER A 802 -22.88 -2.74 26.36
C SER A 802 -22.68 -1.22 26.26
N GLN A 803 -23.79 -0.48 26.23
CA GLN A 803 -23.75 0.98 26.21
C GLN A 803 -22.99 1.56 27.42
N GLU A 804 -23.18 0.96 28.60
CA GLU A 804 -22.49 1.36 29.83
C GLU A 804 -20.97 1.31 29.67
N ILE A 805 -20.43 0.24 29.08
CA ILE A 805 -18.98 0.14 28.87
C ILE A 805 -18.48 1.12 27.81
N GLN A 806 -19.27 1.36 26.76
CA GLN A 806 -18.92 2.36 25.76
C GLN A 806 -18.87 3.76 26.39
N ASP A 807 -19.81 4.09 27.29
CA ASP A 807 -19.82 5.37 28.01
C ASP A 807 -18.62 5.53 28.96
N VAL A 808 -18.15 4.43 29.57
CA VAL A 808 -16.88 4.43 30.32
C VAL A 808 -15.71 4.78 29.40
N MET A 809 -15.61 4.15 28.23
CA MET A 809 -14.57 4.48 27.24
C MET A 809 -14.66 5.93 26.77
N ARG A 810 -15.86 6.47 26.47
CA ARG A 810 -16.06 7.88 26.13
C ARG A 810 -15.49 8.82 27.20
N GLN A 811 -15.76 8.55 28.47
CA GLN A 811 -15.22 9.34 29.58
C GLN A 811 -13.70 9.23 29.70
N GLN A 812 -13.14 8.03 29.48
CA GLN A 812 -11.68 7.82 29.51
C GLN A 812 -10.99 8.56 28.36
N VAL A 813 -11.54 8.49 27.14
CA VAL A 813 -11.06 9.23 25.97
C VAL A 813 -11.04 10.73 26.25
N GLN A 814 -12.12 11.28 26.81
CA GLN A 814 -12.18 12.69 27.15
C GLN A 814 -11.10 13.10 28.17
N LYS A 815 -10.91 12.31 29.24
CA LYS A 815 -9.86 12.56 30.25
C LYS A 815 -8.46 12.54 29.62
N LEU A 816 -8.19 11.56 28.77
CA LEU A 816 -6.92 11.41 28.06
C LEU A 816 -6.67 12.59 27.11
N ALA A 817 -7.68 13.01 26.35
CA ALA A 817 -7.57 14.12 25.42
C ALA A 817 -7.11 15.42 26.11
N PHE A 818 -7.69 15.73 27.27
CA PHE A 818 -7.31 16.91 28.04
C PHE A 818 -5.96 16.75 28.75
N GLU A 819 -5.68 15.62 29.41
CA GLU A 819 -4.40 15.41 30.09
C GLU A 819 -3.22 15.42 29.11
N LEU A 820 -3.37 14.75 27.96
CA LEU A 820 -2.37 14.70 26.91
C LEU A 820 -2.33 15.98 26.07
N GLN A 821 -3.23 16.95 26.30
CA GLN A 821 -3.28 18.22 25.57
C GLN A 821 -3.42 18.02 24.05
N VAL A 822 -4.27 17.08 23.66
CA VAL A 822 -4.56 16.83 22.25
C VAL A 822 -5.18 18.07 21.62
N ARG A 823 -4.73 18.42 20.41
CA ARG A 823 -5.28 19.47 19.54
C ARG A 823 -5.37 18.93 18.11
N GLY A 824 -6.56 18.54 17.68
CA GLY A 824 -6.77 17.78 16.45
C GLY A 824 -7.21 16.34 16.76
N LEU A 825 -6.80 15.39 15.92
CA LEU A 825 -7.17 13.97 16.03
C LEU A 825 -6.40 13.26 17.15
N MET A 826 -7.06 12.28 17.75
CA MET A 826 -6.45 11.22 18.52
C MET A 826 -7.20 9.90 18.31
N ASN A 827 -6.51 8.80 18.58
CA ASN A 827 -7.06 7.46 18.63
C ASN A 827 -6.70 6.81 19.98
N VAL A 828 -7.62 6.04 20.54
CA VAL A 828 -7.41 5.31 21.80
C VAL A 828 -7.80 3.86 21.60
N GLN A 829 -6.93 2.96 22.05
CA GLN A 829 -7.17 1.52 22.02
C GLN A 829 -7.43 0.97 23.41
N PHE A 830 -8.50 0.20 23.54
CA PHE A 830 -8.91 -0.45 24.78
C PHE A 830 -9.01 -1.96 24.60
N ALA A 831 -8.85 -2.68 25.70
CA ALA A 831 -9.27 -4.07 25.85
C ALA A 831 -10.37 -4.15 26.92
N VAL A 832 -11.45 -4.83 26.61
CA VAL A 832 -12.56 -5.07 27.54
C VAL A 832 -12.52 -6.53 27.97
N LYS A 833 -12.32 -6.75 29.27
CA LYS A 833 -12.30 -8.07 29.88
C LYS A 833 -13.06 -8.06 31.19
N ASP A 834 -13.95 -9.04 31.39
CA ASP A 834 -14.74 -9.20 32.63
C ASP A 834 -15.50 -7.91 33.06
N ASN A 835 -16.06 -7.18 32.07
CA ASN A 835 -16.68 -5.84 32.23
C ASN A 835 -15.75 -4.73 32.74
N GLU A 836 -14.44 -4.89 32.61
CA GLU A 836 -13.45 -3.87 32.94
C GLU A 836 -12.74 -3.37 31.68
N VAL A 837 -12.56 -2.06 31.60
CA VAL A 837 -11.90 -1.38 30.48
C VAL A 837 -10.43 -1.16 30.82
N TYR A 838 -9.55 -1.78 30.05
CA TYR A 838 -8.10 -1.65 30.12
C TYR A 838 -7.60 -0.81 28.96
N LEU A 839 -6.68 0.12 29.24
CA LEU A 839 -6.07 0.97 28.23
C LEU A 839 -4.84 0.28 27.61
N ILE A 840 -4.83 0.13 26.29
CA ILE A 840 -3.70 -0.46 25.54
C ILE A 840 -2.69 0.62 25.18
N GLU A 841 -3.14 1.65 24.44
CA GLU A 841 -2.34 2.81 24.04
C GLU A 841 -3.21 4.00 23.58
N VAL A 842 -2.58 5.17 23.46
CA VAL A 842 -3.15 6.37 22.85
C VAL A 842 -2.23 6.85 21.74
N ASN A 843 -2.82 7.15 20.59
CA ASN A 843 -2.16 7.68 19.42
C ASN A 843 -2.62 9.15 19.21
N PRO A 844 -1.84 10.16 19.62
CA PRO A 844 -2.22 11.58 19.57
C PRO A 844 -2.08 12.19 18.16
N ARG A 845 -2.62 11.49 17.17
CA ARG A 845 -2.49 11.75 15.73
C ARG A 845 -3.65 11.13 14.96
N ALA A 846 -3.65 11.29 13.63
CA ALA A 846 -4.55 10.52 12.79
C ALA A 846 -4.21 9.01 12.88
N ALA A 847 -5.26 8.18 12.96
CA ALA A 847 -5.18 6.73 12.87
C ALA A 847 -5.68 6.24 11.52
N ARG A 848 -5.33 5.00 11.16
CA ARG A 848 -5.74 4.40 9.89
C ARG A 848 -7.25 4.21 9.77
N THR A 849 -7.98 4.18 10.88
CA THR A 849 -9.44 4.02 10.95
C THR A 849 -10.22 5.29 10.60
N VAL A 850 -9.57 6.46 10.59
CA VAL A 850 -10.21 7.76 10.33
C VAL A 850 -11.01 7.82 9.02
N PRO A 851 -10.51 7.30 7.88
CA PRO A 851 -11.29 7.26 6.64
C PRO A 851 -12.55 6.40 6.79
N PHE A 852 -12.43 5.17 7.32
CA PHE A 852 -13.56 4.28 7.58
C PHE A 852 -14.62 4.95 8.47
N VAL A 853 -14.22 5.54 9.60
CA VAL A 853 -15.13 6.26 10.50
C VAL A 853 -15.77 7.45 9.78
N SER A 854 -15.02 8.19 8.97
CA SER A 854 -15.55 9.34 8.22
C SER A 854 -16.62 8.90 7.20
N LYS A 855 -16.40 7.77 6.51
CA LYS A 855 -17.36 7.23 5.54
C LYS A 855 -18.60 6.66 6.23
N ALA A 856 -18.44 6.00 7.37
CA ALA A 856 -19.57 5.44 8.12
C ALA A 856 -20.46 6.54 8.73
N THR A 857 -19.85 7.58 9.32
CA THR A 857 -20.56 8.65 10.04
C THR A 857 -20.97 9.83 9.16
N GLY A 858 -20.37 9.97 7.98
CA GLY A 858 -20.55 11.14 7.12
C GLY A 858 -19.87 12.42 7.66
N VAL A 859 -19.07 12.32 8.70
CA VAL A 859 -18.28 13.44 9.23
C VAL A 859 -16.84 13.33 8.70
N PRO A 860 -16.34 14.31 7.93
CA PRO A 860 -14.97 14.29 7.43
C PRO A 860 -13.98 14.65 8.56
N LEU A 861 -13.67 13.69 9.43
CA LEU A 861 -12.92 13.91 10.67
C LEU A 861 -11.56 14.59 10.44
N ALA A 862 -10.85 14.21 9.37
CA ALA A 862 -9.58 14.83 8.99
C ALA A 862 -9.74 16.32 8.61
N LYS A 863 -10.82 16.71 7.91
CA LYS A 863 -11.11 18.13 7.62
C LYS A 863 -11.39 18.91 8.90
N VAL A 864 -12.21 18.33 9.78
CA VAL A 864 -12.61 18.98 11.04
C VAL A 864 -11.41 19.20 11.96
N ALA A 865 -10.57 18.18 12.12
CA ALA A 865 -9.39 18.28 12.96
C ALA A 865 -8.29 19.16 12.33
N ALA A 866 -8.15 19.21 11.01
CA ALA A 866 -7.23 20.16 10.35
C ALA A 866 -7.60 21.61 10.68
N ARG A 867 -8.90 21.93 10.64
CA ARG A 867 -9.43 23.24 11.05
C ARG A 867 -9.20 23.53 12.53
N VAL A 868 -9.36 22.53 13.41
CA VAL A 868 -9.00 22.66 14.85
C VAL A 868 -7.51 22.99 15.01
N MET A 869 -6.62 22.27 14.32
CA MET A 869 -5.18 22.52 14.38
C MET A 869 -4.81 23.92 13.86
N ALA A 870 -5.56 24.45 12.89
CA ALA A 870 -5.41 25.81 12.37
C ALA A 870 -6.12 26.90 13.21
N GLY A 871 -6.79 26.53 14.30
CA GLY A 871 -7.35 27.46 15.30
C GLY A 871 -8.87 27.66 15.27
N LYS A 872 -9.64 26.85 14.53
CA LYS A 872 -11.11 26.92 14.49
C LYS A 872 -11.72 25.80 15.33
N SER A 873 -12.32 26.15 16.46
CA SER A 873 -12.89 25.20 17.44
C SER A 873 -14.02 24.33 16.85
N LEU A 874 -14.32 23.20 17.50
CA LEU A 874 -15.44 22.33 17.14
C LEU A 874 -16.79 23.07 17.19
N THR A 875 -16.93 24.00 18.14
CA THR A 875 -18.10 24.86 18.28
C THR A 875 -18.25 25.80 17.08
N GLU A 876 -17.17 26.46 16.63
CA GLU A 876 -17.21 27.33 15.44
C GLU A 876 -17.46 26.58 14.14
N GLN A 877 -17.08 25.30 14.08
CA GLN A 877 -17.36 24.42 12.95
C GLN A 877 -18.78 23.85 12.97
N GLY A 878 -19.48 23.90 14.11
CA GLY A 878 -20.80 23.30 14.28
C GLY A 878 -20.78 21.77 14.36
N VAL A 879 -19.64 21.17 14.73
CA VAL A 879 -19.47 19.71 14.82
C VAL A 879 -19.19 19.31 16.27
N THR A 880 -20.24 19.23 17.08
CA THR A 880 -20.14 19.12 18.54
C THR A 880 -20.77 17.86 19.14
N GLN A 881 -21.45 17.05 18.31
CA GLN A 881 -22.16 15.84 18.74
C GLN A 881 -21.60 14.61 18.03
N GLU A 882 -21.43 13.53 18.78
CA GLU A 882 -21.11 12.22 18.23
C GLU A 882 -22.23 11.75 17.30
N ILE A 883 -21.86 11.22 16.13
CA ILE A 883 -22.81 10.65 15.18
C ILE A 883 -22.85 9.13 15.33
N ILE A 884 -24.04 8.59 15.62
CA ILE A 884 -24.30 7.15 15.63
C ILE A 884 -25.15 6.81 14.40
N PRO A 885 -24.59 6.14 13.38
CA PRO A 885 -25.33 5.85 12.15
C PRO A 885 -26.50 4.88 12.38
N PRO A 886 -27.58 4.98 11.58
CA PRO A 886 -28.74 4.08 11.66
C PRO A 886 -28.52 2.72 10.95
N TYR A 887 -27.29 2.42 10.57
CA TYR A 887 -26.85 1.21 9.86
C TYR A 887 -25.52 0.71 10.45
N TYR A 888 -25.18 -0.55 10.19
CA TYR A 888 -23.88 -1.10 10.50
C TYR A 888 -22.90 -0.86 9.37
N SER A 889 -21.68 -0.49 9.74
CA SER A 889 -20.51 -0.43 8.88
C SER A 889 -19.48 -1.40 9.45
N VAL A 890 -19.02 -2.36 8.65
CA VAL A 890 -18.01 -3.33 9.05
C VAL A 890 -16.79 -3.17 8.16
N LYS A 891 -15.63 -3.03 8.77
CA LYS A 891 -14.34 -3.07 8.10
C LYS A 891 -13.78 -4.49 8.14
N GLU A 892 -13.26 -4.97 7.02
CA GLU A 892 -12.48 -6.21 6.92
C GLU A 892 -11.15 -5.94 6.20
N VAL A 893 -10.16 -6.80 6.38
CA VAL A 893 -8.80 -6.63 5.84
C VAL A 893 -8.47 -7.62 4.72
N VAL A 894 -7.44 -7.29 3.93
CA VAL A 894 -6.81 -8.23 2.98
C VAL A 894 -5.35 -8.48 3.34
N LEU A 895 -4.95 -9.75 3.32
CA LEU A 895 -3.66 -10.22 3.81
C LEU A 895 -2.79 -10.75 2.66
N PRO A 896 -1.48 -10.46 2.62
CA PRO A 896 -0.60 -10.78 1.49
C PRO A 896 -0.04 -12.22 1.54
N PHE A 897 -0.61 -13.12 2.34
CA PHE A 897 -0.02 -14.46 2.53
C PHE A 897 0.08 -15.28 1.24
N ASN A 898 -0.83 -15.07 0.29
CA ASN A 898 -0.79 -15.73 -1.02
C ASN A 898 0.45 -15.33 -1.85
N LYS A 899 1.05 -14.16 -1.59
CA LYS A 899 2.30 -13.71 -2.21
C LYS A 899 3.53 -14.34 -1.58
N PHE A 900 3.38 -14.90 -0.38
CA PHE A 900 4.47 -15.51 0.39
C PHE A 900 4.12 -16.94 0.83
N PRO A 901 4.08 -17.94 -0.08
CA PRO A 901 3.65 -19.30 0.24
C PRO A 901 4.45 -19.98 1.37
N GLY A 902 5.69 -19.53 1.59
CA GLY A 902 6.57 -19.98 2.67
C GLY A 902 6.18 -19.47 4.06
N VAL A 903 5.27 -18.50 4.19
CA VAL A 903 4.82 -17.95 5.47
C VAL A 903 3.68 -18.80 6.05
N ASP A 904 3.54 -18.78 7.36
CA ASP A 904 2.37 -19.32 8.05
C ASP A 904 1.25 -18.25 8.06
N PRO A 905 0.08 -18.49 7.44
CA PRO A 905 -0.92 -17.45 7.27
C PRO A 905 -1.81 -17.35 8.51
N LEU A 906 -1.22 -16.83 9.58
CA LEU A 906 -1.76 -16.72 10.93
C LEU A 906 -1.75 -15.26 11.41
N LEU A 907 -2.82 -14.86 12.10
CA LEU A 907 -2.96 -13.55 12.73
C LEU A 907 -2.15 -13.47 14.04
N GLY A 908 -1.77 -12.27 14.46
CA GLY A 908 -1.07 -12.07 15.72
C GLY A 908 -0.86 -10.60 16.08
N PRO A 909 0.02 -10.28 17.03
CA PRO A 909 0.16 -8.93 17.60
C PRO A 909 0.88 -7.93 16.68
N GLU A 910 1.46 -8.39 15.58
CA GLU A 910 2.06 -7.54 14.56
C GLU A 910 1.13 -7.51 13.32
N MET A 911 0.99 -6.34 12.70
CA MET A 911 0.16 -6.16 11.50
C MET A 911 0.84 -6.71 10.24
N ARG A 912 0.06 -7.38 9.37
CA ARG A 912 0.51 -7.90 8.06
C ARG A 912 -0.41 -7.51 6.90
N SER A 913 -1.63 -7.01 7.15
CA SER A 913 -2.56 -6.61 6.10
C SER A 913 -2.03 -5.45 5.26
N THR A 914 -2.43 -5.42 3.99
CA THR A 914 -2.04 -4.38 3.02
C THR A 914 -3.15 -3.37 2.74
N GLY A 915 -4.40 -3.74 3.01
CA GLY A 915 -5.57 -2.92 2.72
C GLY A 915 -6.82 -3.42 3.41
N GLU A 916 -7.92 -2.71 3.16
CA GLU A 916 -9.20 -2.93 3.83
C GLU A 916 -10.39 -2.68 2.89
N VAL A 917 -11.53 -3.25 3.27
CA VAL A 917 -12.83 -3.04 2.64
C VAL A 917 -13.89 -2.69 3.68
N MET A 918 -14.98 -2.09 3.23
CA MET A 918 -16.12 -1.76 4.06
C MET A 918 -17.40 -2.39 3.52
N GLY A 919 -18.14 -3.05 4.40
CA GLY A 919 -19.50 -3.55 4.15
C GLY A 919 -20.53 -2.75 4.94
N VAL A 920 -21.65 -2.40 4.30
CA VAL A 920 -22.73 -1.61 4.91
C VAL A 920 -24.02 -2.42 4.94
N GLY A 921 -24.64 -2.54 6.11
CA GLY A 921 -25.83 -3.38 6.29
C GLY A 921 -26.83 -2.81 7.28
N ARG A 922 -28.08 -3.26 7.15
CA ARG A 922 -29.16 -3.01 8.13
C ARG A 922 -28.92 -3.76 9.44
N THR A 923 -28.15 -4.84 9.35
CA THR A 923 -27.72 -5.66 10.48
C THR A 923 -26.22 -5.88 10.42
N PHE A 924 -25.60 -6.18 11.56
CA PHE A 924 -24.20 -6.59 11.60
C PHE A 924 -23.92 -7.77 10.65
N ALA A 925 -24.80 -8.77 10.59
CA ALA A 925 -24.65 -9.93 9.70
C ALA A 925 -24.59 -9.54 8.22
N GLU A 926 -25.43 -8.59 7.77
CA GLU A 926 -25.41 -8.09 6.39
C GLU A 926 -24.15 -7.27 6.10
N ALA A 927 -23.75 -6.41 7.03
CA ALA A 927 -22.52 -5.61 6.90
C ALA A 927 -21.27 -6.50 6.86
N PHE A 928 -21.18 -7.50 7.74
CA PHE A 928 -20.09 -8.47 7.76
C PHE A 928 -20.09 -9.37 6.51
N ALA A 929 -21.25 -9.81 6.02
CA ALA A 929 -21.33 -10.58 4.77
C ALA A 929 -20.80 -9.78 3.57
N LYS A 930 -21.11 -8.48 3.50
CA LYS A 930 -20.56 -7.59 2.47
C LYS A 930 -19.06 -7.40 2.66
N ALA A 931 -18.59 -7.11 3.86
CA ALA A 931 -17.16 -6.93 4.11
C ALA A 931 -16.36 -8.21 3.77
N GLN A 932 -16.85 -9.39 4.16
CA GLN A 932 -16.25 -10.69 3.83
C GLN A 932 -16.25 -10.98 2.32
N LEU A 933 -17.32 -10.66 1.59
CA LEU A 933 -17.33 -10.78 0.13
C LEU A 933 -16.35 -9.78 -0.51
N GLY A 934 -16.31 -8.55 0.01
CA GLY A 934 -15.41 -7.49 -0.44
C GLY A 934 -13.94 -7.82 -0.25
N SER A 935 -13.59 -8.59 0.80
CA SER A 935 -12.23 -9.06 1.07
C SER A 935 -11.81 -10.24 0.19
N ASN A 936 -12.65 -10.62 -0.78
CA ASN A 936 -12.45 -11.73 -1.71
C ASN A 936 -12.40 -13.10 -1.01
N SER A 937 -13.18 -13.26 0.07
CA SER A 937 -13.36 -14.55 0.73
C SER A 937 -14.00 -15.58 -0.19
N THR A 938 -13.56 -16.83 -0.09
CA THR A 938 -14.11 -17.96 -0.82
C THR A 938 -15.21 -18.72 -0.07
N MET A 939 -15.69 -18.15 1.04
CA MET A 939 -16.70 -18.75 1.90
C MET A 939 -17.93 -19.17 1.10
N LYS A 940 -18.45 -20.37 1.38
CA LYS A 940 -19.67 -20.89 0.77
C LYS A 940 -20.78 -20.99 1.80
N LYS A 941 -22.04 -20.96 1.36
CA LYS A 941 -23.20 -21.10 2.25
C LYS A 941 -23.55 -22.54 2.65
N GLN A 942 -22.88 -23.52 2.06
CA GLN A 942 -23.09 -24.95 2.30
C GLN A 942 -21.80 -25.74 2.07
N GLY A 943 -21.80 -27.02 2.47
CA GLY A 943 -20.68 -27.94 2.29
C GLY A 943 -20.25 -28.55 3.62
N ARG A 944 -18.95 -28.79 3.78
CA ARG A 944 -18.39 -29.42 4.98
C ARG A 944 -17.40 -28.49 5.67
N ALA A 945 -17.52 -28.38 6.98
CA ALA A 945 -16.66 -27.56 7.83
C ALA A 945 -15.68 -28.42 8.63
N LEU A 946 -14.41 -28.02 8.70
CA LEU A 946 -13.41 -28.61 9.60
C LEU A 946 -13.26 -27.76 10.86
N LEU A 947 -13.45 -28.37 12.03
CA LEU A 947 -13.31 -27.75 13.34
C LEU A 947 -12.08 -28.31 14.08
N SER A 948 -11.07 -27.46 14.32
CA SER A 948 -9.88 -27.84 15.08
C SER A 948 -9.39 -26.67 15.93
N VAL A 949 -9.87 -26.60 17.18
CA VAL A 949 -9.72 -25.43 18.06
C VAL A 949 -8.79 -25.66 19.26
N ARG A 950 -8.29 -24.58 19.87
CA ARG A 950 -7.44 -24.61 21.08
C ARG A 950 -8.31 -24.90 22.32
N GLU A 951 -7.66 -25.22 23.44
CA GLU A 951 -8.37 -25.58 24.69
C GLU A 951 -9.37 -24.51 25.15
N GLY A 952 -8.98 -23.23 25.19
CA GLY A 952 -9.86 -22.14 25.64
C GLY A 952 -11.11 -21.93 24.77
N ASP A 953 -11.09 -22.39 23.53
CA ASP A 953 -12.20 -22.21 22.58
C ASP A 953 -13.17 -23.40 22.56
N LYS A 954 -12.85 -24.51 23.26
CA LYS A 954 -13.64 -25.74 23.25
C LYS A 954 -15.05 -25.60 23.82
N GLU A 955 -15.26 -24.72 24.79
CA GLU A 955 -16.61 -24.49 25.34
C GLU A 955 -17.50 -23.81 24.28
N ARG A 956 -17.00 -22.72 23.70
CA ARG A 956 -17.75 -21.89 22.75
C ARG A 956 -17.90 -22.54 21.38
N VAL A 957 -16.98 -23.42 20.96
CA VAL A 957 -17.06 -24.10 19.65
C VAL A 957 -18.32 -24.96 19.50
N VAL A 958 -18.94 -25.41 20.60
CA VAL A 958 -20.20 -26.16 20.59
C VAL A 958 -21.32 -25.36 19.94
N ASP A 959 -21.48 -24.09 20.31
CA ASP A 959 -22.51 -23.21 19.74
C ASP A 959 -22.20 -22.86 18.27
N LEU A 960 -20.91 -22.65 17.94
CA LEU A 960 -20.49 -22.46 16.55
C LEU A 960 -20.85 -23.67 15.68
N ALA A 961 -20.57 -24.89 16.15
CA ALA A 961 -20.91 -26.13 15.48
C ALA A 961 -22.43 -26.29 15.31
N ALA A 962 -23.22 -25.93 16.32
CA ALA A 962 -24.68 -25.95 16.24
C ALA A 962 -25.21 -24.97 15.17
N LYS A 963 -24.63 -23.77 15.06
CA LYS A 963 -24.96 -22.78 14.02
C LYS A 963 -24.63 -23.29 12.61
N LEU A 964 -23.47 -23.91 12.42
CA LEU A 964 -23.08 -24.53 11.15
C LEU A 964 -24.03 -25.67 10.75
N LEU A 965 -24.37 -26.55 11.68
CA LEU A 965 -25.35 -27.63 11.44
C LEU A 965 -26.73 -27.08 11.08
N LYS A 966 -27.18 -26.01 11.76
CA LYS A 966 -28.45 -25.35 11.46
C LYS A 966 -28.46 -24.76 10.03
N GLN A 967 -27.30 -24.31 9.54
CA GLN A 967 -27.13 -23.84 8.16
C GLN A 967 -27.00 -24.98 7.14
N GLY A 968 -26.92 -26.24 7.59
CA GLY A 968 -26.85 -27.41 6.74
C GLY A 968 -25.42 -27.88 6.40
N PHE A 969 -24.41 -27.45 7.16
CA PHE A 969 -23.06 -27.97 7.01
C PHE A 969 -22.91 -29.38 7.59
N GLU A 970 -22.11 -30.20 6.93
CA GLU A 970 -21.54 -31.39 7.55
C GLU A 970 -20.28 -31.02 8.34
N LEU A 971 -19.99 -31.72 9.44
CA LEU A 971 -18.87 -31.37 10.31
C LEU A 971 -17.78 -32.46 10.33
N ASP A 972 -16.53 -32.03 10.26
CA ASP A 972 -15.35 -32.79 10.64
C ASP A 972 -14.69 -32.13 11.85
N ALA A 973 -14.09 -32.93 12.74
CA ALA A 973 -13.30 -32.38 13.84
C ALA A 973 -12.09 -33.24 14.18
N THR A 974 -10.99 -32.59 14.57
CA THR A 974 -9.82 -33.31 15.11
C THR A 974 -10.14 -33.83 16.51
N HIS A 975 -9.41 -34.86 16.95
CA HIS A 975 -9.76 -35.64 18.15
C HIS A 975 -10.19 -34.81 19.37
N GLY A 976 -9.37 -33.83 19.79
CA GLY A 976 -9.67 -33.02 20.98
C GLY A 976 -10.94 -32.18 20.85
N THR A 977 -11.26 -31.68 19.66
CA THR A 977 -12.50 -30.93 19.38
C THR A 977 -13.69 -31.89 19.24
N ALA A 978 -13.50 -33.05 18.62
CA ALA A 978 -14.54 -34.06 18.44
C ALA A 978 -15.10 -34.60 19.77
N ILE A 979 -14.23 -34.80 20.77
CA ILE A 979 -14.63 -35.26 22.11
C ILE A 979 -15.61 -34.28 22.76
N VAL A 980 -15.26 -32.99 22.81
CA VAL A 980 -16.11 -31.96 23.45
C VAL A 980 -17.44 -31.77 22.73
N LEU A 981 -17.42 -31.80 21.39
CA LEU A 981 -18.65 -31.75 20.61
C LEU A 981 -19.53 -32.98 20.91
N GLY A 982 -18.94 -34.18 21.01
CA GLY A 982 -19.64 -35.41 21.34
C GLY A 982 -20.28 -35.37 22.73
N GLU A 983 -19.58 -34.82 23.73
CA GLU A 983 -20.10 -34.58 25.08
C GLU A 983 -21.30 -33.62 25.09
N ALA A 984 -21.35 -32.68 24.15
CA ALA A 984 -22.46 -31.76 23.94
C ALA A 984 -23.57 -32.31 23.00
N GLY A 985 -23.45 -33.56 22.53
CA GLY A 985 -24.44 -34.21 21.67
C GLY A 985 -24.28 -33.96 20.17
N ILE A 986 -23.18 -33.33 19.75
CA ILE A 986 -22.83 -33.09 18.34
C ILE A 986 -21.74 -34.09 17.93
N ASN A 987 -22.04 -35.02 17.02
CA ASN A 987 -21.09 -36.05 16.58
C ASN A 987 -20.47 -35.70 15.21
N PRO A 988 -19.35 -34.96 15.14
CA PRO A 988 -18.67 -34.70 13.88
C PRO A 988 -17.99 -35.98 13.36
N ARG A 989 -17.68 -36.00 12.06
CA ARG A 989 -16.79 -37.02 11.49
C ARG A 989 -15.37 -36.79 12.03
N LEU A 990 -14.84 -37.76 12.77
CA LEU A 990 -13.47 -37.69 13.27
C LEU A 990 -12.48 -37.65 12.11
N VAL A 991 -11.54 -36.72 12.14
CA VAL A 991 -10.46 -36.61 11.16
C VAL A 991 -9.08 -36.66 11.82
N ASN A 992 -8.16 -37.36 11.17
CA ASN A 992 -6.78 -37.51 11.61
C ASN A 992 -5.97 -36.24 11.32
N LYS A 993 -5.13 -35.82 12.26
CA LYS A 993 -3.98 -34.95 11.96
C LYS A 993 -2.99 -35.67 11.05
N VAL A 994 -2.05 -34.91 10.47
CA VAL A 994 -1.07 -35.45 9.51
C VAL A 994 -0.27 -36.63 10.08
N HIS A 995 0.09 -36.58 11.37
CA HIS A 995 0.84 -37.64 12.04
C HIS A 995 -0.03 -38.78 12.61
N GLU A 996 -1.37 -38.73 12.49
CA GLU A 996 -2.31 -39.69 13.11
C GLU A 996 -2.78 -40.80 12.15
N GLY A 997 -2.67 -40.61 10.82
CA GLY A 997 -3.04 -41.64 9.85
C GLY A 997 -3.42 -41.07 8.48
N ARG A 998 -4.01 -41.90 7.59
CA ARG A 998 -4.51 -41.48 6.27
C ARG A 998 -5.93 -42.02 5.98
N PRO A 999 -6.81 -41.26 5.30
CA PRO A 999 -6.62 -39.85 4.92
C PRO A 999 -6.62 -38.92 6.13
N HIS A 1000 -5.72 -37.93 6.12
CA HIS A 1000 -5.64 -36.87 7.15
C HIS A 1000 -6.21 -35.55 6.65
N ILE A 1001 -6.27 -34.55 7.53
CA ILE A 1001 -6.73 -33.19 7.22
C ILE A 1001 -6.15 -32.61 5.91
N GLN A 1002 -4.85 -32.74 5.68
CA GLN A 1002 -4.24 -32.19 4.45
C GLN A 1002 -4.68 -32.93 3.16
N ASP A 1003 -4.84 -34.26 3.19
CA ASP A 1003 -5.35 -35.02 2.04
C ASP A 1003 -6.77 -34.54 1.69
N ARG A 1004 -7.61 -34.30 2.72
CA ARG A 1004 -9.00 -33.86 2.54
C ARG A 1004 -9.12 -32.42 2.04
N ILE A 1005 -8.30 -31.50 2.54
CA ILE A 1005 -8.24 -30.12 2.05
C ILE A 1005 -7.85 -30.12 0.56
N LYS A 1006 -6.77 -30.84 0.21
CA LYS A 1006 -6.30 -30.97 -1.17
C LYS A 1006 -7.37 -31.54 -2.11
N ASN A 1007 -8.20 -32.47 -1.64
CA ASN A 1007 -9.27 -33.09 -2.41
C ASN A 1007 -10.54 -32.22 -2.51
N GLY A 1008 -10.53 -30.98 -1.99
CA GLY A 1008 -11.70 -30.09 -2.02
C GLY A 1008 -12.86 -30.56 -1.14
N GLU A 1009 -12.59 -31.34 -0.09
CA GLU A 1009 -13.66 -31.85 0.79
C GLU A 1009 -14.27 -30.76 1.68
N TYR A 1010 -13.61 -29.63 1.88
CA TYR A 1010 -14.04 -28.57 2.79
C TYR A 1010 -14.38 -27.28 2.06
N THR A 1011 -15.43 -26.61 2.52
CA THR A 1011 -15.78 -25.26 2.10
C THR A 1011 -15.55 -24.22 3.20
N TYR A 1012 -15.30 -24.67 4.43
CA TYR A 1012 -14.99 -23.82 5.58
C TYR A 1012 -14.06 -24.52 6.57
N ILE A 1013 -13.13 -23.78 7.18
CA ILE A 1013 -12.23 -24.29 8.22
C ILE A 1013 -12.15 -23.30 9.38
N ILE A 1014 -12.35 -23.77 10.62
CA ILE A 1014 -12.05 -23.01 11.83
C ILE A 1014 -10.85 -23.64 12.54
N ASN A 1015 -9.73 -22.92 12.57
CA ASN A 1015 -8.49 -23.38 13.20
C ASN A 1015 -7.87 -22.33 14.12
N THR A 1016 -8.22 -22.36 15.39
CA THR A 1016 -7.63 -21.53 16.44
C THR A 1016 -6.46 -22.27 17.10
N THR A 1017 -5.37 -21.58 17.41
CA THR A 1017 -4.17 -22.20 18.02
C THR A 1017 -3.57 -21.31 19.10
N ALA A 1018 -2.97 -21.90 20.14
CA ALA A 1018 -2.25 -21.17 21.19
C ALA A 1018 -0.95 -21.90 21.58
N GLY A 1019 0.10 -21.12 21.83
CA GLY A 1019 1.44 -21.64 22.13
C GLY A 1019 2.23 -22.02 20.88
N ARG A 1020 3.53 -21.74 20.89
CA ARG A 1020 4.38 -21.79 19.69
C ARG A 1020 4.46 -23.15 19.01
N ARG A 1021 4.62 -24.23 19.78
CA ARG A 1021 4.69 -25.59 19.22
C ARG A 1021 3.38 -26.00 18.54
N ALA A 1022 2.24 -25.69 19.16
CA ALA A 1022 0.94 -25.96 18.56
C ALA A 1022 0.73 -25.16 17.27
N ILE A 1023 1.22 -23.90 17.23
CA ILE A 1023 1.20 -23.06 16.03
C ILE A 1023 2.00 -23.72 14.90
N GLU A 1024 3.21 -24.17 15.17
CA GLU A 1024 4.06 -24.87 14.19
C GLU A 1024 3.42 -26.17 13.69
N ASP A 1025 2.87 -26.99 14.60
CA ASP A 1025 2.23 -28.27 14.27
C ASP A 1025 0.95 -28.08 13.42
N SER A 1026 0.26 -26.95 13.56
CA SER A 1026 -0.98 -26.64 12.82
C SER A 1026 -0.77 -25.82 11.55
N ARG A 1027 0.46 -25.34 11.28
CA ARG A 1027 0.82 -24.52 10.11
C ARG A 1027 0.39 -25.15 8.78
N VAL A 1028 0.46 -26.47 8.66
CA VAL A 1028 0.06 -27.20 7.45
C VAL A 1028 -1.42 -26.99 7.12
N ILE A 1029 -2.29 -26.88 8.12
CA ILE A 1029 -3.73 -26.67 7.94
C ILE A 1029 -3.97 -25.34 7.24
N ARG A 1030 -3.39 -24.27 7.79
CA ARG A 1030 -3.56 -22.90 7.30
C ARG A 1030 -2.93 -22.70 5.93
N ARG A 1031 -1.72 -23.24 5.71
CA ARG A 1031 -1.07 -23.19 4.38
C ARG A 1031 -1.87 -23.94 3.32
N SER A 1032 -2.37 -25.13 3.63
CA SER A 1032 -3.22 -25.88 2.69
C SER A 1032 -4.57 -25.19 2.45
N ALA A 1033 -5.21 -24.64 3.49
CA ALA A 1033 -6.46 -23.90 3.34
C ALA A 1033 -6.29 -22.72 2.37
N LEU A 1034 -5.23 -21.93 2.55
CA LEU A 1034 -4.89 -20.81 1.66
C LEU A 1034 -4.57 -21.27 0.23
N GLN A 1035 -3.75 -22.33 0.10
CA GLN A 1035 -3.35 -22.87 -1.21
C GLN A 1035 -4.55 -23.36 -2.02
N TYR A 1036 -5.46 -24.13 -1.39
CA TYR A 1036 -6.63 -24.72 -2.04
C TYR A 1036 -7.89 -23.83 -1.94
N LYS A 1037 -7.70 -22.54 -1.60
CA LYS A 1037 -8.75 -21.52 -1.64
C LYS A 1037 -9.98 -21.87 -0.79
N VAL A 1038 -9.77 -22.50 0.35
CA VAL A 1038 -10.83 -22.78 1.34
C VAL A 1038 -10.84 -21.65 2.36
N HIS A 1039 -11.99 -20.98 2.53
CA HIS A 1039 -12.10 -19.93 3.54
C HIS A 1039 -11.86 -20.52 4.94
N TYR A 1040 -11.05 -19.81 5.72
CA TYR A 1040 -10.71 -20.24 7.05
C TYR A 1040 -10.63 -19.06 8.03
N ASP A 1041 -11.03 -19.32 9.27
CA ASP A 1041 -10.91 -18.40 10.38
C ASP A 1041 -9.88 -18.92 11.39
N THR A 1042 -9.02 -18.04 11.89
CA THR A 1042 -8.02 -18.39 12.93
C THR A 1042 -8.41 -17.92 14.32
N THR A 1043 -9.57 -17.28 14.47
CA THR A 1043 -10.16 -16.86 15.73
C THR A 1043 -11.59 -17.39 15.83
N LEU A 1044 -12.02 -17.71 17.06
CA LEU A 1044 -13.38 -18.19 17.25
C LEU A 1044 -14.42 -17.08 17.02
N ASN A 1045 -14.07 -15.83 17.33
CA ASN A 1045 -14.93 -14.69 17.07
C ASN A 1045 -15.16 -14.46 15.58
N GLY A 1046 -14.11 -14.55 14.75
CA GLY A 1046 -14.22 -14.54 13.29
C GLY A 1046 -15.17 -15.62 12.78
N GLY A 1047 -15.05 -16.84 13.31
CA GLY A 1047 -15.99 -17.91 12.96
C GLY A 1047 -17.44 -17.64 13.35
N PHE A 1048 -17.68 -17.01 14.51
CA PHE A 1048 -19.03 -16.57 14.86
C PHE A 1048 -19.56 -15.49 13.92
N ALA A 1049 -18.75 -14.50 13.54
CA ALA A 1049 -19.15 -13.47 12.58
C ALA A 1049 -19.45 -14.09 11.19
N THR A 1050 -18.60 -15.00 10.71
CA THR A 1050 -18.81 -15.79 9.50
C THR A 1050 -20.14 -16.55 9.54
N THR A 1051 -20.44 -17.26 10.63
CA THR A 1051 -21.73 -17.99 10.76
C THR A 1051 -22.94 -17.07 10.87
N MET A 1052 -22.80 -15.85 11.42
CA MET A 1052 -23.88 -14.85 11.38
C MET A 1052 -24.15 -14.39 9.95
N ALA A 1053 -23.10 -14.09 9.18
CA ALA A 1053 -23.19 -13.64 7.79
C ALA A 1053 -23.86 -14.65 6.85
N LEU A 1054 -23.84 -15.94 7.18
CA LEU A 1054 -24.57 -16.98 6.42
C LEU A 1054 -26.09 -16.72 6.36
N ASN A 1055 -26.64 -15.96 7.31
CA ASN A 1055 -28.06 -15.57 7.35
C ASN A 1055 -28.36 -14.31 6.52
N ALA A 1056 -27.37 -13.69 5.90
CA ALA A 1056 -27.52 -12.50 5.06
C ALA A 1056 -27.17 -12.81 3.60
N ASP A 1057 -27.69 -11.99 2.70
CA ASP A 1057 -27.32 -11.99 1.29
C ASP A 1057 -26.69 -10.65 0.93
N ALA A 1058 -25.37 -10.65 0.70
CA ALA A 1058 -24.60 -9.45 0.37
C ALA A 1058 -25.06 -8.80 -0.95
N THR A 1059 -25.78 -9.54 -1.80
CA THR A 1059 -26.28 -9.10 -3.11
C THR A 1059 -27.72 -8.57 -3.05
N GLU A 1060 -28.42 -8.70 -1.92
CA GLU A 1060 -29.85 -8.38 -1.84
C GLU A 1060 -30.12 -6.90 -2.11
N LYS A 1061 -29.32 -6.02 -1.49
CA LYS A 1061 -29.53 -4.58 -1.50
C LYS A 1061 -28.21 -3.84 -1.57
N VAL A 1062 -28.16 -2.78 -2.38
CA VAL A 1062 -27.04 -1.84 -2.46
C VAL A 1062 -27.47 -0.44 -2.02
N THR A 1063 -26.59 0.29 -1.35
CA THR A 1063 -26.85 1.67 -0.89
C THR A 1063 -25.66 2.56 -1.23
N SER A 1064 -25.92 3.77 -1.74
CA SER A 1064 -24.83 4.72 -1.99
C SER A 1064 -24.43 5.48 -0.72
N VAL A 1065 -23.21 6.00 -0.69
CA VAL A 1065 -22.71 6.84 0.40
C VAL A 1065 -23.60 8.08 0.60
N GLN A 1066 -24.06 8.69 -0.49
CA GLN A 1066 -24.97 9.84 -0.44
C GLN A 1066 -26.31 9.46 0.21
N GLU A 1067 -26.86 8.27 -0.08
CA GLU A 1067 -28.08 7.76 0.56
C GLU A 1067 -27.85 7.40 2.04
N MET A 1068 -26.69 6.84 2.38
CA MET A 1068 -26.29 6.55 3.76
C MET A 1068 -26.25 7.85 4.59
N HIS A 1069 -25.50 8.85 4.13
CA HIS A 1069 -25.34 10.12 4.86
C HIS A 1069 -26.66 10.91 4.92
N ALA A 1070 -27.54 10.75 3.93
CA ALA A 1070 -28.87 11.36 3.96
C ALA A 1070 -29.79 10.73 5.04
N GLN A 1071 -29.56 9.48 5.45
CA GLN A 1071 -30.33 8.86 6.55
C GLN A 1071 -29.96 9.48 7.90
N ILE A 1072 -28.68 9.81 8.11
CA ILE A 1072 -28.20 10.47 9.34
C ILE A 1072 -28.82 11.85 9.51
N LYS A 1073 -29.02 12.60 8.42
CA LYS A 1073 -29.67 13.93 8.48
C LYS A 1073 -31.17 13.87 8.80
N LYS A 1074 -31.80 12.69 8.69
CA LYS A 1074 -33.24 12.49 8.93
C LYS A 1074 -33.53 11.90 10.30
N SER A 1075 -32.59 11.18 10.90
CA SER A 1075 -32.60 10.74 12.29
C SER A 1075 -32.26 11.87 13.23
#